data_AF-W6VWC7-F1
#
_entry.id   AF-W6VWC7-F1
#
_cell.length_a   1.000
_cell.length_b   1.000
_cell.length_c   1.000
_cell.angle_alpha   90.00
_cell.angle_beta   90.00
_cell.angle_gamma   90.00
#
_symmetry.space_group_name_H-M   'P 1'
#
loop_
_entity.id
_entity.type
_entity.pdbx_description
1 polymer ?
#
loop_
_entity_poly.entity_id
_entity_poly.type
_entity_poly.pdbx_seq_one_letter_code
_entity_poly.pdbx_strand_id
1 'polypeptide(L)'
;MTFAAKIRDWLLANDPALSRLRMAARVTLTVIASVACLALIHIAGLALPTIAYGLAIILSIEGGVAVRDRLPSDQLKTRLIGGVVSLVCVGLAAALEDHRYISDPMFLVVIAGAAVGRVYGPRGFAVGMFAFTSYFMGAYLKPSLADLPLAVIGPAIAVVTGHLVRTYLLPDDWRRDLLQSLVAIQGRVSDILMKLAVLSSGAAISDGDRRELRQLEERLKDVVLMAEGFLPRTADGTIDPEDEPLTSLTMKIFDVHLAAESTMVLSFEALPPFLLVHALIEDDQDMAEKIAASPAVTGDDRVAESARALIWLQRARAALAESIEEGPRDRFRSIEDAAAAPAPAKIDFSLKNPVMRAAVQITVASSLAMVFGLMLSRDRWFWAVMTAFLIFTNTKSRGDTAIKALQRSVGTLLGIATGLVLATLIGGYPLLAAPIATLSIFLGFYCLQISYAAMTFFISIVLCLVYGMTGVLTLDLLQLRIEETLIGALAGTVVAFLVFPAPTRSTLDLALGRWFDGLRELLSAVREGESGFEIIALSRKLDAAYREVTLAARPLGTSWSVVTRPGQVRQTLAIFLGATYWARIFARNAVQAGRKPEGDILAALEEALRNIDALATRGSECFVVKRKLNRGAGRHLPIFKHGSRVGVEMIGTMLGRLYPAAA
;
A
#
# COMPACT_ATOMS: atom_id res chain seq x y z
N MET A 1 5.81 -14.42 30.69
CA MET A 1 6.23 -14.10 29.32
C MET A 1 7.42 -13.16 29.35
N THR A 2 8.54 -13.55 28.74
CA THR A 2 9.76 -12.72 28.66
C THR A 2 9.49 -11.45 27.83
N PHE A 3 10.24 -10.37 28.09
CA PHE A 3 10.16 -9.12 27.31
C PHE A 3 10.36 -9.39 25.80
N ALA A 4 11.24 -10.33 25.46
CA ALA A 4 11.47 -10.77 24.09
C ALA A 4 10.23 -11.41 23.44
N ALA A 5 9.47 -12.23 24.18
CA ALA A 5 8.22 -12.80 23.68
C ALA A 5 7.19 -11.70 23.38
N LYS A 6 7.04 -10.71 24.29
CA LYS A 6 6.12 -9.58 24.06
C LYS A 6 6.50 -8.74 22.84
N ILE A 7 7.79 -8.49 22.62
CA ILE A 7 8.26 -7.76 21.43
C ILE A 7 7.97 -8.56 20.16
N ARG A 8 8.26 -9.86 20.16
CA ARG A 8 7.99 -10.72 19.01
C ARG A 8 6.51 -10.75 18.69
N ASP A 9 5.66 -10.89 19.69
CA ASP A 9 4.20 -10.94 19.51
C ASP A 9 3.68 -9.57 19.02
N TRP A 10 4.22 -8.46 19.52
CA TRP A 10 3.91 -7.12 19.03
C TRP A 10 4.38 -6.91 17.58
N LEU A 11 5.57 -7.39 17.21
CA LEU A 11 6.09 -7.31 15.85
C LEU A 11 5.23 -8.12 14.88
N LEU A 12 4.90 -9.38 15.21
CA LEU A 12 4.02 -10.22 14.39
C LEU A 12 2.58 -9.68 14.33
N ALA A 13 2.17 -8.84 15.28
CA ALA A 13 0.91 -8.12 15.24
C ALA A 13 0.90 -6.93 14.27
N ASN A 14 2.02 -6.20 14.15
CA ASN A 14 2.08 -4.94 13.38
C ASN A 14 2.81 -5.07 12.02
N ASP A 15 3.65 -6.08 11.86
CA ASP A 15 4.37 -6.44 10.63
C ASP A 15 4.45 -7.97 10.51
N PRO A 16 3.33 -8.64 10.17
CA PRO A 16 3.23 -10.09 10.23
C PRO A 16 4.23 -10.83 9.34
N ALA A 17 4.56 -10.28 8.17
CA ALA A 17 5.59 -10.84 7.28
C ALA A 17 6.99 -10.24 7.51
N LEU A 18 7.18 -9.45 8.58
CA LEU A 18 8.44 -8.79 8.92
C LEU A 18 9.07 -8.03 7.73
N SER A 19 8.23 -7.56 6.81
CA SER A 19 8.66 -6.98 5.54
C SER A 19 9.19 -5.57 5.74
N ARG A 20 8.55 -4.81 6.63
CA ARG A 20 8.97 -3.46 7.03
C ARG A 20 10.23 -3.54 7.88
N LEU A 21 10.27 -4.51 8.80
CA LEU A 21 11.44 -4.81 9.61
C LEU A 21 12.66 -5.13 8.74
N ARG A 22 12.51 -6.03 7.77
CA ARG A 22 13.61 -6.39 6.85
C ARG A 22 14.01 -5.24 5.94
N MET A 23 13.06 -4.48 5.40
CA MET A 23 13.37 -3.29 4.61
C MET A 23 14.19 -2.28 5.42
N ALA A 24 13.73 -1.95 6.63
CA ALA A 24 14.42 -1.03 7.53
C ALA A 24 15.81 -1.54 7.93
N ALA A 25 15.92 -2.81 8.32
CA ALA A 25 17.19 -3.44 8.67
C ALA A 25 18.16 -3.44 7.48
N ARG A 26 17.69 -3.80 6.28
CA ARG A 26 18.51 -3.82 5.07
C ARG A 26 19.07 -2.44 4.73
N VAL A 27 18.21 -1.41 4.73
CA VAL A 27 18.65 -0.02 4.48
C VAL A 27 19.68 0.41 5.52
N THR A 28 19.36 0.20 6.80
CA THR A 28 20.22 0.62 7.92
C THR A 28 21.57 -0.10 7.89
N LEU A 29 21.58 -1.43 7.72
CA LEU A 29 22.80 -2.22 7.62
C LEU A 29 23.65 -1.83 6.41
N THR A 30 23.03 -1.50 5.28
CA THR A 30 23.74 -1.04 4.08
C THR A 30 24.42 0.31 4.34
N VAL A 31 23.71 1.25 5.00
CA VAL A 31 24.28 2.55 5.39
C VAL A 31 25.43 2.37 6.36
N ILE A 32 25.25 1.59 7.44
CA ILE A 32 26.31 1.33 8.44
C ILE A 32 27.53 0.69 7.77
N ALA A 33 27.32 -0.37 6.98
CA ALA A 33 28.40 -1.09 6.33
C ALA A 33 29.15 -0.17 5.35
N SER A 34 28.42 0.65 4.58
CA SER A 34 29.04 1.61 3.66
C SER A 34 29.90 2.63 4.38
N VAL A 35 29.35 3.27 5.43
CA VAL A 35 30.08 4.28 6.21
C VAL A 35 31.28 3.65 6.93
N ALA A 36 31.14 2.45 7.48
CA ALA A 36 32.23 1.73 8.12
C ALA A 36 33.34 1.38 7.12
N CYS A 37 33.01 0.88 5.92
CA CYS A 37 33.99 0.62 4.88
C CYS A 37 34.75 1.90 4.48
N LEU A 38 34.05 3.01 4.26
CA LEU A 38 34.70 4.29 3.94
C LEU A 38 35.56 4.81 5.10
N ALA A 39 35.10 4.69 6.34
CA ALA A 39 35.88 5.06 7.52
C ALA A 39 37.17 4.23 7.64
N LEU A 40 37.10 2.92 7.38
CA LEU A 40 38.27 2.04 7.36
C LEU A 40 39.26 2.43 6.26
N ILE A 41 38.79 2.77 5.06
CA ILE A 41 39.64 3.26 3.95
C ILE A 41 40.33 4.57 4.35
N HIS A 42 39.59 5.47 5.01
CA HIS A 42 40.13 6.75 5.50
C HIS A 42 41.21 6.54 6.58
N ILE A 43 40.96 5.65 7.55
CA ILE A 43 41.92 5.30 8.61
C ILE A 43 43.15 4.58 8.04
N ALA A 44 42.98 3.80 6.97
CA ALA A 44 44.07 3.11 6.28
C ALA A 44 44.99 4.04 5.45
N GLY A 45 44.72 5.35 5.45
CA GLY A 45 45.61 6.37 4.89
C GLY A 45 45.13 7.04 3.61
N LEU A 46 43.97 6.66 3.06
CA LEU A 46 43.38 7.34 1.90
C LEU A 46 42.31 8.34 2.37
N ALA A 47 42.68 9.61 2.52
CA ALA A 47 41.75 10.66 2.92
C ALA A 47 40.63 10.84 1.88
N LEU A 48 39.41 10.43 2.25
CA LEU A 48 38.23 10.53 1.40
C LEU A 48 37.50 11.86 1.59
N PRO A 49 37.03 12.50 0.50
CA PRO A 49 36.26 13.74 0.59
C PRO A 49 34.86 13.50 1.14
N THR A 50 34.26 14.51 1.77
CA THR A 50 32.92 14.43 2.39
C THR A 50 31.84 13.96 1.41
N ILE A 51 31.96 14.32 0.13
CA ILE A 51 31.03 13.88 -0.93
C ILE A 51 30.98 12.36 -1.09
N ALA A 52 32.09 11.64 -0.87
CA ALA A 52 32.12 10.19 -0.93
C ALA A 52 31.21 9.56 0.14
N TYR A 53 31.26 10.06 1.37
CA TYR A 53 30.36 9.64 2.46
C TYR A 53 28.91 10.02 2.17
N GLY A 54 28.68 11.25 1.71
CA GLY A 54 27.37 11.75 1.33
C GLY A 54 26.66 10.87 0.30
N LEU A 55 27.37 10.55 -0.79
CA LEU A 55 26.88 9.66 -1.83
C LEU A 55 26.69 8.24 -1.32
N ALA A 56 27.62 7.70 -0.52
CA ALA A 56 27.46 6.35 0.00
C ALA A 56 26.20 6.19 0.87
N ILE A 57 25.91 7.17 1.75
CA ILE A 57 24.71 7.17 2.59
C ILE A 57 23.44 7.27 1.73
N ILE A 58 23.36 8.25 0.83
CA ILE A 58 22.17 8.48 0.00
C ILE A 58 21.93 7.30 -0.95
N LEU A 59 22.96 6.79 -1.62
CA LEU A 59 22.81 5.68 -2.56
C LEU A 59 22.47 4.36 -1.83
N SER A 60 22.93 4.18 -0.59
CA SER A 60 22.50 3.05 0.25
C SER A 60 21.00 3.10 0.57
N ILE A 61 20.49 4.30 0.85
CA ILE A 61 19.06 4.54 1.09
C ILE A 61 18.24 4.31 -0.19
N GLU A 62 18.62 4.98 -1.29
CA GLU A 62 17.90 4.89 -2.56
C GLU A 62 17.97 3.48 -3.17
N GLY A 63 19.11 2.80 -3.04
CA GLY A 63 19.29 1.42 -3.45
C GLY A 63 18.39 0.41 -2.71
N GLY A 64 17.94 0.76 -1.50
CA GLY A 64 17.01 -0.03 -0.69
C GLY A 64 15.54 0.35 -0.88
N VAL A 65 15.23 1.61 -1.20
CA VAL A 65 13.85 2.14 -1.23
C VAL A 65 13.32 2.38 -2.65
N ALA A 66 14.15 2.93 -3.54
CA ALA A 66 13.74 3.31 -4.89
C ALA A 66 13.92 2.18 -5.90
N VAL A 67 14.94 1.33 -5.72
CA VAL A 67 15.18 0.16 -6.59
C VAL A 67 14.17 -0.95 -6.29
N ARG A 68 13.19 -1.07 -7.19
CA ARG A 68 12.04 -1.98 -7.10
C ARG A 68 11.95 -2.97 -8.27
N ASP A 69 13.04 -3.20 -8.99
CA ASP A 69 13.08 -4.23 -10.04
C ASP A 69 12.76 -5.61 -9.45
N ARG A 70 12.10 -6.47 -10.24
CA ARG A 70 11.66 -7.80 -9.80
C ARG A 70 12.84 -8.75 -9.58
N LEU A 71 13.75 -8.81 -10.55
CA LEU A 71 14.87 -9.76 -10.54
C LEU A 71 16.09 -9.16 -9.82
N PRO A 72 16.81 -9.96 -9.00
CA PRO A 72 18.03 -9.50 -8.34
C PRO A 72 19.09 -8.96 -9.31
N SER A 73 19.21 -9.56 -10.51
CA SER A 73 20.11 -9.12 -11.57
C SER A 73 19.73 -7.75 -12.13
N ASP A 74 18.43 -7.49 -12.33
CA ASP A 74 17.95 -6.18 -12.79
C ASP A 74 18.07 -5.11 -11.71
N GLN A 75 17.87 -5.47 -10.44
CA GLN A 75 18.15 -4.55 -9.34
C GLN A 75 19.63 -4.15 -9.29
N LEU A 76 20.56 -5.09 -9.51
CA LEU A 76 21.99 -4.79 -9.59
C LEU A 76 22.28 -3.86 -10.77
N LYS A 77 21.74 -4.13 -11.96
CA LYS A 77 21.87 -3.24 -13.12
C LYS A 77 21.36 -1.83 -12.81
N THR A 78 20.18 -1.70 -12.19
CA THR A 78 19.62 -0.40 -11.82
C THR A 78 20.50 0.34 -10.81
N ARG A 79 21.09 -0.35 -9.83
CA ARG A 79 22.04 0.26 -8.88
C ARG A 79 23.33 0.71 -9.56
N LEU A 80 23.87 -0.08 -10.48
CA LEU A 80 25.07 0.28 -11.24
C LEU A 80 24.81 1.50 -12.13
N ILE A 81 23.71 1.52 -12.88
CA ILE A 81 23.29 2.68 -13.68
C ILE A 81 23.08 3.89 -12.78
N GLY A 82 22.39 3.71 -11.65
CA GLY A 82 22.18 4.75 -10.65
C GLY A 82 23.50 5.34 -10.14
N GLY A 83 24.47 4.50 -9.79
CA GLY A 83 25.81 4.93 -9.35
C GLY A 83 26.57 5.74 -10.42
N VAL A 84 26.50 5.33 -11.69
CA VAL A 84 27.11 6.10 -12.80
C VAL A 84 26.41 7.45 -12.97
N VAL A 85 25.07 7.47 -12.98
CA VAL A 85 24.28 8.70 -13.10
C VAL A 85 24.54 9.65 -11.92
N SER A 86 24.69 9.11 -10.71
CA SER A 86 25.07 9.88 -9.53
C SER A 86 26.37 10.64 -9.70
N LEU A 87 27.41 9.97 -10.23
CA LEU A 87 28.71 10.60 -10.49
C LEU A 87 28.62 11.68 -11.58
N VAL A 88 27.86 11.43 -12.64
CA VAL A 88 27.61 12.43 -13.69
C VAL A 88 26.91 13.66 -13.10
N CYS A 89 25.85 13.47 -12.31
CA CYS A 89 25.11 14.58 -11.69
C CYS A 89 25.95 15.37 -10.69
N VAL A 90 26.80 14.71 -9.89
CA VAL A 90 27.71 15.39 -8.95
C VAL A 90 28.79 16.14 -9.72
N GLY A 91 29.35 15.54 -10.77
CA GLY A 91 30.34 16.20 -11.63
C GLY A 91 29.77 17.43 -12.33
N LEU A 92 28.53 17.34 -12.82
CA LEU A 92 27.81 18.49 -13.38
C LEU A 92 27.59 19.59 -12.34
N ALA A 93 27.15 19.23 -11.13
CA ALA A 93 26.94 20.20 -10.06
C ALA A 93 28.25 20.90 -9.65
N ALA A 94 29.35 20.15 -9.53
CA ALA A 94 30.67 20.67 -9.21
C ALA A 94 31.22 21.59 -10.32
N ALA A 95 31.09 21.18 -11.59
CA ALA A 95 31.57 21.96 -12.73
C ALA A 95 30.80 23.28 -12.92
N LEU A 96 29.53 23.31 -12.55
CA LEU A 96 28.66 24.48 -12.69
C LEU A 96 28.61 25.35 -11.44
N GLU A 97 29.36 25.02 -10.38
CA GLU A 97 29.28 25.71 -9.10
C GLU A 97 29.64 27.21 -9.22
N ASP A 98 30.70 27.53 -9.97
CA ASP A 98 31.13 28.91 -10.25
C ASP A 98 30.15 29.69 -11.14
N HIS A 99 29.20 28.99 -11.76
CA HIS A 99 28.21 29.54 -12.67
C HIS A 99 26.79 29.25 -12.17
N ARG A 100 26.49 29.75 -10.97
CA ARG A 100 25.22 29.46 -10.27
C ARG A 100 23.95 29.76 -11.08
N TYR A 101 23.98 30.82 -11.89
CA TYR A 101 22.87 31.15 -12.81
C TYR A 101 22.61 30.08 -13.88
N ILE A 102 23.57 29.20 -14.15
CA ILE A 102 23.46 28.03 -15.04
C ILE A 102 23.16 26.77 -14.23
N SER A 103 23.76 26.62 -13.04
CA SER A 103 23.54 25.48 -12.14
C SER A 103 22.07 25.35 -11.70
N ASP A 104 21.41 26.45 -11.34
CA ASP A 104 20.02 26.39 -10.86
C ASP A 104 19.04 25.90 -11.97
N PRO A 105 19.07 26.44 -13.21
CA PRO A 105 18.32 25.87 -14.33
C PRO A 105 18.72 24.44 -14.68
N MET A 106 20.01 24.08 -14.59
CA MET A 106 20.46 22.71 -14.84
C MET A 106 19.84 21.73 -13.83
N PHE A 107 19.68 22.13 -12.57
CA PHE A 107 18.99 21.28 -11.61
C PHE A 107 17.52 21.03 -11.99
N LEU A 108 16.83 22.03 -12.53
CA LEU A 108 15.48 21.85 -13.06
C LEU A 108 15.44 20.91 -14.26
N VAL A 109 16.46 20.93 -15.13
CA VAL A 109 16.60 19.97 -16.23
C VAL A 109 16.79 18.56 -15.69
N VAL A 110 17.63 18.37 -14.66
CA VAL A 110 17.79 17.08 -13.97
C VAL A 110 16.48 16.62 -13.33
N ILE A 111 15.74 17.52 -12.68
CA ILE A 111 14.42 17.22 -12.10
C ILE A 111 13.42 16.80 -13.17
N ALA A 112 13.35 17.52 -14.29
CA ALA A 112 12.50 17.17 -15.42
C ALA A 112 12.88 15.82 -16.02
N GLY A 113 14.17 15.57 -16.25
CA GLY A 113 14.67 14.28 -16.73
C GLY A 113 14.36 13.13 -15.77
N ALA A 114 14.55 13.34 -14.45
CA ALA A 114 14.22 12.37 -13.42
C ALA A 114 12.70 12.07 -13.36
N ALA A 115 11.86 13.08 -13.59
CA ALA A 115 10.41 12.93 -13.56
C ALA A 115 9.88 12.26 -14.84
N VAL A 116 10.37 12.66 -16.03
CA VAL A 116 10.06 12.03 -17.32
C VAL A 116 10.60 10.60 -17.37
N GLY A 117 11.76 10.34 -16.77
CA GLY A 117 12.36 9.00 -16.69
C GLY A 117 11.44 7.97 -16.04
N ARG A 118 10.45 8.38 -15.24
CA ARG A 118 9.44 7.49 -14.65
C ARG A 118 8.59 6.76 -15.69
N VAL A 119 8.56 7.22 -16.95
CA VAL A 119 7.88 6.51 -18.05
C VAL A 119 8.53 5.14 -18.31
N TYR A 120 9.81 4.96 -17.97
CA TYR A 120 10.51 3.66 -18.03
C TYR A 120 10.23 2.76 -16.80
N GLY A 121 9.16 3.05 -16.05
CA GLY A 121 8.71 2.21 -14.92
C GLY A 121 9.64 2.27 -13.69
N PRO A 122 9.75 1.17 -12.92
CA PRO A 122 10.51 1.14 -11.66
C PRO A 122 11.98 1.53 -11.78
N ARG A 123 12.65 1.09 -12.86
CA ARG A 123 14.05 1.43 -13.13
C ARG A 123 14.23 2.92 -13.38
N GLY A 124 13.38 3.49 -14.23
CA GLY A 124 13.41 4.92 -14.55
C GLY A 124 13.11 5.80 -13.33
N PHE A 125 12.17 5.39 -12.48
CA PHE A 125 11.94 6.03 -11.19
C PHE A 125 13.19 6.00 -10.29
N ALA A 126 13.83 4.84 -10.14
CA ALA A 126 15.02 4.70 -9.30
C ALA A 126 16.19 5.54 -9.82
N VAL A 127 16.53 5.44 -11.11
CA VAL A 127 17.60 6.22 -11.73
C VAL A 127 17.33 7.72 -11.63
N GLY A 128 16.07 8.15 -11.80
CA GLY A 128 15.67 9.53 -11.57
C GLY A 128 15.89 10.00 -10.12
N MET A 129 15.56 9.16 -9.13
CA MET A 129 15.85 9.44 -7.72
C MET A 129 17.36 9.57 -7.45
N PHE A 130 18.18 8.68 -8.01
CA PHE A 130 19.64 8.80 -7.93
C PHE A 130 20.14 10.11 -8.55
N ALA A 131 19.67 10.47 -9.74
CA ALA A 131 20.05 11.72 -10.42
C ALA A 131 19.70 12.95 -9.58
N PHE A 132 18.44 13.05 -9.14
CA PHE A 132 17.93 14.15 -8.32
C PHE A 132 18.73 14.31 -7.02
N THR A 133 18.85 13.24 -6.24
CA THR A 133 19.51 13.28 -4.93
C THR A 133 21.02 13.51 -5.03
N SER A 134 21.66 13.04 -6.10
CA SER A 134 23.10 13.22 -6.30
C SER A 134 23.44 14.62 -6.78
N TYR A 135 22.64 15.21 -7.67
CA TYR A 135 22.79 16.63 -8.01
C TYR A 135 22.57 17.51 -6.78
N PHE A 136 21.51 17.25 -6.00
CA PHE A 136 21.28 17.90 -4.71
C PHE A 136 22.51 17.80 -3.80
N MET A 137 23.11 16.61 -3.68
CA MET A 137 24.27 16.43 -2.82
C MET A 137 25.52 17.16 -3.33
N GLY A 138 25.74 17.16 -4.64
CA GLY A 138 26.80 17.95 -5.27
C GLY A 138 26.62 19.44 -4.99
N ALA A 139 25.42 19.98 -5.22
CA ALA A 139 25.14 21.40 -4.99
C ALA A 139 25.14 21.80 -3.49
N TYR A 140 24.82 20.85 -2.60
CA TYR A 140 24.80 21.06 -1.15
C TYR A 140 26.20 20.98 -0.53
N LEU A 141 27.01 19.98 -0.91
CA LEU A 141 28.35 19.76 -0.36
C LEU A 141 29.46 20.52 -1.09
N LYS A 142 29.21 20.99 -2.32
CA LYS A 142 30.15 21.82 -3.07
C LYS A 142 31.53 21.16 -3.23
N PRO A 143 31.61 19.91 -3.76
CA PRO A 143 32.88 19.24 -3.92
C PRO A 143 33.70 19.88 -5.03
N SER A 144 35.02 19.94 -4.87
CA SER A 144 35.89 20.39 -5.94
C SER A 144 35.96 19.33 -7.06
N LEU A 145 36.29 19.75 -8.29
CA LEU A 145 36.50 18.82 -9.40
C LEU A 145 37.62 17.80 -9.10
N ALA A 146 38.59 18.16 -8.26
CA ALA A 146 39.67 17.29 -7.83
C ALA A 146 39.20 16.17 -6.87
N ASP A 147 38.06 16.37 -6.19
CA ASP A 147 37.49 15.37 -5.28
C ASP A 147 36.74 14.25 -6.03
N LEU A 148 36.36 14.47 -7.30
CA LEU A 148 35.52 13.55 -8.06
C LEU A 148 36.11 12.14 -8.26
N PRO A 149 37.42 11.95 -8.54
CA PRO A 149 38.01 10.62 -8.64
C PRO A 149 37.86 9.81 -7.35
N LEU A 150 38.04 10.44 -6.18
CA LEU A 150 37.86 9.80 -4.88
C LEU A 150 36.38 9.66 -4.51
N ALA A 151 35.51 10.54 -5.00
CA ALA A 151 34.06 10.45 -4.80
C ALA A 151 33.47 9.15 -5.36
N VAL A 152 34.08 8.55 -6.40
CA VAL A 152 33.68 7.25 -6.99
C VAL A 152 33.63 6.12 -5.98
N ILE A 153 34.50 6.15 -4.96
CA ILE A 153 34.59 5.12 -3.93
C ILE A 153 33.26 5.03 -3.14
N GLY A 154 32.58 6.15 -2.91
CA GLY A 154 31.30 6.19 -2.20
C GLY A 154 30.19 5.36 -2.88
N PRO A 155 29.78 5.70 -4.10
CA PRO A 155 28.84 4.90 -4.89
C PRO A 155 29.26 3.45 -5.07
N ALA A 156 30.53 3.17 -5.32
CA ALA A 156 31.03 1.80 -5.50
C ALA A 156 30.78 0.95 -4.24
N ILE A 157 31.15 1.47 -3.07
CA ILE A 157 30.91 0.80 -1.78
C ILE A 157 29.41 0.64 -1.50
N ALA A 158 28.58 1.65 -1.79
CA ALA A 158 27.13 1.54 -1.60
C ALA A 158 26.49 0.46 -2.47
N VAL A 159 26.92 0.33 -3.74
CA VAL A 159 26.43 -0.72 -4.65
C VAL A 159 26.85 -2.10 -4.15
N VAL A 160 28.12 -2.28 -3.80
CA VAL A 160 28.67 -3.56 -3.35
C VAL A 160 28.02 -3.99 -2.03
N THR A 161 28.04 -3.14 -1.00
CA THR A 161 27.45 -3.45 0.30
C THR A 161 25.95 -3.69 0.18
N GLY A 162 25.23 -2.87 -0.59
CA GLY A 162 23.79 -3.05 -0.83
C GLY A 162 23.47 -4.37 -1.53
N HIS A 163 24.31 -4.79 -2.48
CA HIS A 163 24.18 -6.09 -3.12
C HIS A 163 24.46 -7.25 -2.16
N LEU A 164 25.53 -7.17 -1.36
CA LEU A 164 25.90 -8.20 -0.38
C LEU A 164 24.83 -8.36 0.71
N VAL A 165 24.36 -7.25 1.31
CA VAL A 165 23.32 -7.28 2.34
C VAL A 165 22.04 -7.87 1.78
N ARG A 166 21.64 -7.51 0.54
CA ARG A 166 20.39 -8.01 -0.06
C ARG A 166 20.48 -9.44 -0.60
N THR A 167 21.68 -9.96 -0.86
CA THR A 167 21.88 -11.32 -1.40
C THR A 167 22.13 -12.33 -0.29
N TYR A 168 22.98 -11.99 0.69
CA TYR A 168 23.47 -12.94 1.69
C TYR A 168 22.90 -12.71 3.09
N LEU A 169 22.71 -11.45 3.51
CA LEU A 169 22.39 -11.14 4.90
C LEU A 169 20.87 -11.09 5.15
N LEU A 170 20.16 -10.34 4.31
CA LEU A 170 18.70 -10.20 4.33
C LEU A 170 18.13 -10.37 2.92
N PRO A 171 18.08 -11.63 2.41
CA PRO A 171 17.56 -11.96 1.10
C PRO A 171 16.18 -11.36 0.84
N ASP A 172 16.01 -10.80 -0.36
CA ASP A 172 14.72 -10.28 -0.82
C ASP A 172 13.96 -11.39 -1.54
N ASP A 173 12.95 -11.94 -0.88
CA ASP A 173 12.20 -13.08 -1.40
C ASP A 173 10.71 -12.85 -1.12
N TRP A 174 10.04 -12.21 -2.08
CA TRP A 174 8.61 -11.88 -2.00
C TRP A 174 7.72 -13.10 -1.73
N ARG A 175 8.20 -14.30 -2.06
CA ARG A 175 7.49 -15.57 -1.86
C ARG A 175 7.42 -15.93 -0.39
N ARG A 176 8.50 -15.65 0.36
CA ARG A 176 8.51 -15.81 1.83
C ARG A 176 7.57 -14.83 2.47
N ASP A 177 7.56 -13.58 1.98
CA ASP A 177 6.72 -12.51 2.50
C ASP A 177 5.25 -12.84 2.28
N LEU A 178 4.89 -13.28 1.07
CA LEU A 178 3.56 -13.76 0.74
C LEU A 178 3.16 -14.92 1.64
N LEU A 179 3.98 -15.98 1.73
CA LEU A 179 3.69 -17.15 2.56
C LEU A 179 3.43 -16.75 4.03
N GLN A 180 4.28 -15.89 4.60
CA GLN A 180 4.10 -15.39 5.96
C GLN A 180 2.81 -14.57 6.11
N SER A 181 2.45 -13.76 5.12
CA SER A 181 1.16 -13.06 5.11
C SER A 181 -0.01 -14.03 5.04
N LEU A 182 0.04 -15.09 4.23
CA LEU A 182 -1.02 -16.11 4.16
C LEU A 182 -1.19 -16.85 5.50
N VAL A 183 -0.09 -17.24 6.14
CA VAL A 183 -0.10 -17.85 7.49
C VAL A 183 -0.66 -16.87 8.52
N ALA A 184 -0.30 -15.59 8.42
CA ALA A 184 -0.85 -14.57 9.29
C ALA A 184 -2.35 -14.34 9.09
N ILE A 185 -2.89 -14.46 7.87
CA ILE A 185 -4.34 -14.43 7.62
C ILE A 185 -5.04 -15.54 8.42
N GLN A 186 -4.53 -16.78 8.33
CA GLN A 186 -5.07 -17.91 9.12
C GLN A 186 -5.02 -17.62 10.62
N GLY A 187 -3.89 -17.11 11.12
CA GLY A 187 -3.75 -16.73 12.52
C GLY A 187 -4.75 -15.67 12.97
N ARG A 188 -5.02 -14.65 12.15
CA ARG A 188 -6.00 -13.59 12.47
C ARG A 188 -7.43 -14.09 12.44
N VAL A 189 -7.75 -15.03 11.56
CA VAL A 189 -9.06 -15.69 11.57
C VAL A 189 -9.22 -16.54 12.83
N SER A 190 -8.17 -17.25 13.26
CA SER A 190 -8.18 -17.98 14.53
C SER A 190 -8.40 -17.07 15.73
N ASP A 191 -7.79 -15.87 15.78
CA ASP A 191 -8.04 -14.88 16.84
C ASP A 191 -9.53 -14.48 16.91
N ILE A 192 -10.18 -14.30 15.75
CA ILE A 192 -11.62 -14.00 15.66
C ILE A 192 -12.45 -15.17 16.19
N LEU A 193 -12.13 -16.40 15.77
CA LEU A 193 -12.84 -17.61 16.22
C LEU A 193 -12.69 -17.82 17.74
N MET A 194 -11.50 -17.63 18.30
CA MET A 194 -11.29 -17.71 19.75
C MET A 194 -12.14 -16.68 20.50
N LYS A 195 -12.19 -15.43 20.01
CA LYS A 195 -13.04 -14.41 20.63
C LYS A 195 -14.52 -14.76 20.51
N LEU A 196 -14.97 -15.28 19.36
CA LEU A 196 -16.35 -15.75 19.18
C LEU A 196 -16.69 -16.93 20.09
N ALA A 197 -15.75 -17.85 20.33
CA ALA A 197 -15.96 -18.97 21.27
C ALA A 197 -16.18 -18.46 22.69
N VAL A 198 -15.38 -17.48 23.15
CA VAL A 198 -15.56 -16.83 24.46
C VAL A 198 -16.91 -16.10 24.55
N LEU A 199 -17.37 -15.47 23.47
CA LEU A 199 -18.67 -14.79 23.47
C LEU A 199 -19.84 -15.77 23.44
N SER A 200 -19.68 -16.91 22.78
CA SER A 200 -20.70 -17.95 22.65
C SER A 200 -20.95 -18.72 23.95
N SER A 201 -20.03 -18.63 24.93
CA SER A 201 -20.21 -19.16 26.28
C SER A 201 -20.77 -18.13 27.27
N GLY A 202 -20.88 -16.85 26.87
CA GLY A 202 -21.41 -15.74 27.68
C GLY A 202 -22.86 -15.38 27.34
N ALA A 203 -23.51 -14.58 28.21
CA ALA A 203 -24.94 -14.26 28.07
C ALA A 203 -25.25 -13.06 27.15
N ALA A 204 -24.32 -12.12 26.94
CA ALA A 204 -24.54 -10.95 26.08
C ALA A 204 -23.23 -10.33 25.58
N ILE A 205 -23.23 -9.84 24.33
CA ILE A 205 -22.10 -9.12 23.73
C ILE A 205 -22.08 -7.67 24.24
N SER A 206 -21.03 -7.27 24.95
CA SER A 206 -20.86 -5.88 25.38
C SER A 206 -20.42 -4.96 24.24
N ASP A 207 -20.56 -3.65 24.42
CA ASP A 207 -19.99 -2.68 23.47
C ASP A 207 -18.46 -2.73 23.40
N GLY A 208 -17.80 -3.21 24.46
CA GLY A 208 -16.35 -3.49 24.48
C GLY A 208 -16.00 -4.63 23.54
N ASP A 209 -16.73 -5.74 23.61
CA ASP A 209 -16.52 -6.93 22.77
C ASP A 209 -16.72 -6.61 21.28
N ARG A 210 -17.74 -5.78 20.97
CA ARG A 210 -17.95 -5.28 19.60
C ARG A 210 -16.80 -4.42 19.09
N ARG A 211 -16.12 -3.68 19.96
CA ARG A 211 -14.94 -2.88 19.57
C ARG A 211 -13.74 -3.79 19.33
N GLU A 212 -13.55 -4.79 20.20
CA GLU A 212 -12.46 -5.74 20.07
C GLU A 212 -12.58 -6.61 18.82
N LEU A 213 -13.75 -7.17 18.52
CA LEU A 213 -13.98 -7.91 17.27
C LEU A 213 -13.72 -7.06 16.03
N ARG A 214 -14.13 -5.79 16.04
CA ARG A 214 -13.81 -4.84 14.95
C ARG A 214 -12.31 -4.58 14.83
N GLN A 215 -11.59 -4.50 15.94
CA GLN A 215 -10.12 -4.37 15.89
C GLN A 215 -9.45 -5.62 15.31
N LEU A 216 -9.95 -6.82 15.64
CA LEU A 216 -9.46 -8.07 15.04
C LEU A 216 -9.75 -8.13 13.54
N GLU A 217 -10.94 -7.70 13.11
CA GLU A 217 -11.30 -7.57 11.70
C GLU A 217 -10.38 -6.56 10.96
N GLU A 218 -10.10 -5.40 11.56
CA GLU A 218 -9.19 -4.40 10.98
C GLU A 218 -7.78 -4.98 10.80
N ARG A 219 -7.29 -5.75 11.79
CA ARG A 219 -6.00 -6.44 11.66
C ARG A 219 -6.02 -7.49 10.55
N LEU A 220 -7.09 -8.27 10.42
CA LEU A 220 -7.25 -9.22 9.31
C LEU A 220 -7.19 -8.49 7.95
N LYS A 221 -7.90 -7.37 7.82
CA LYS A 221 -7.88 -6.52 6.62
C LYS A 221 -6.45 -6.05 6.28
N ASP A 222 -5.69 -5.60 7.27
CA ASP A 222 -4.31 -5.16 7.06
C ASP A 222 -3.42 -6.29 6.52
N VAL A 223 -3.56 -7.52 7.03
CA VAL A 223 -2.78 -8.67 6.55
C VAL A 223 -3.22 -9.13 5.17
N VAL A 224 -4.52 -9.11 4.87
CA VAL A 224 -5.05 -9.40 3.53
C VAL A 224 -4.47 -8.43 2.50
N LEU A 225 -4.51 -7.13 2.79
CA LEU A 225 -3.94 -6.10 1.92
C LEU A 225 -2.42 -6.23 1.76
N MET A 226 -1.74 -6.72 2.80
CA MET A 226 -0.32 -7.03 2.75
C MET A 226 -0.04 -8.20 1.81
N ALA A 227 -0.79 -9.31 1.91
CA ALA A 227 -0.68 -10.46 1.03
C ALA A 227 -0.94 -10.08 -0.44
N GLU A 228 -2.01 -9.33 -0.71
CA GLU A 228 -2.32 -8.78 -2.06
C GLU A 228 -1.26 -7.79 -2.56
N GLY A 229 -0.48 -7.19 -1.65
CA GLY A 229 0.63 -6.32 -1.98
C GLY A 229 1.85 -7.07 -2.53
N PHE A 230 2.01 -8.34 -2.15
CA PHE A 230 3.10 -9.20 -2.63
C PHE A 230 2.77 -9.97 -3.90
N LEU A 231 1.49 -10.11 -4.23
CA LEU A 231 1.07 -10.73 -5.49
C LEU A 231 1.55 -9.90 -6.70
N PRO A 232 2.08 -10.55 -7.75
CA PRO A 232 2.46 -9.87 -8.98
C PRO A 232 1.28 -9.11 -9.60
N ARG A 233 1.59 -7.96 -10.23
CA ARG A 233 0.60 -7.13 -10.95
C ARG A 233 1.11 -6.80 -12.35
N THR A 234 0.20 -6.60 -13.29
CA THR A 234 0.46 -6.09 -14.64
C THR A 234 0.97 -4.64 -14.60
N ALA A 235 1.43 -4.11 -15.74
CA ALA A 235 1.94 -2.74 -15.86
C ALA A 235 0.90 -1.66 -15.45
N ASP A 236 -0.38 -1.95 -15.63
CA ASP A 236 -1.50 -1.07 -15.26
C ASP A 236 -1.94 -1.25 -13.80
N GLY A 237 -1.29 -2.16 -13.06
CA GLY A 237 -1.57 -2.45 -11.66
C GLY A 237 -2.75 -3.39 -11.42
N THR A 238 -3.25 -4.05 -12.46
CA THR A 238 -4.29 -5.09 -12.42
C THR A 238 -3.66 -6.49 -12.30
N ILE A 239 -4.48 -7.51 -12.05
CA ILE A 239 -4.07 -8.91 -12.12
C ILE A 239 -4.51 -9.43 -13.49
N ASP A 240 -3.66 -10.16 -14.19
CA ASP A 240 -4.01 -10.73 -15.48
C ASP A 240 -5.13 -11.77 -15.29
N PRO A 241 -6.32 -11.59 -15.92
CA PRO A 241 -7.43 -12.54 -15.78
C PRO A 241 -7.16 -13.90 -16.44
N GLU A 242 -6.13 -14.02 -17.29
CA GLU A 242 -5.70 -15.28 -17.90
C GLU A 242 -4.78 -16.10 -16.98
N ASP A 243 -4.20 -15.49 -15.95
CA ASP A 243 -3.34 -16.16 -14.96
C ASP A 243 -4.18 -16.93 -13.93
N GLU A 244 -4.53 -18.17 -14.26
CA GLU A 244 -5.32 -19.07 -13.42
C GLU A 244 -4.77 -19.28 -11.99
N PRO A 245 -3.45 -19.54 -11.75
CA PRO A 245 -2.94 -19.74 -10.39
C PRO A 245 -2.96 -18.46 -9.54
N LEU A 246 -2.62 -17.31 -10.14
CA LEU A 246 -2.64 -16.00 -9.47
C LEU A 246 -4.06 -15.55 -9.13
N THR A 247 -4.98 -15.75 -10.07
CA THR A 247 -6.40 -15.45 -9.89
C THR A 247 -6.99 -16.36 -8.82
N SER A 248 -6.70 -17.66 -8.84
CA SER A 248 -7.13 -18.64 -7.83
C SER A 248 -6.68 -18.26 -6.42
N LEU A 249 -5.39 -17.95 -6.23
CA LEU A 249 -4.88 -17.55 -4.91
C LEU A 249 -5.52 -16.24 -4.42
N THR A 250 -5.67 -15.25 -5.32
CA THR A 250 -6.33 -13.98 -4.97
C THR A 250 -7.77 -14.22 -4.50
N MET A 251 -8.49 -15.13 -5.19
CA MET A 251 -9.85 -15.50 -4.85
C MET A 251 -9.92 -16.22 -3.50
N LYS A 252 -8.99 -17.13 -3.20
CA LYS A 252 -8.90 -17.81 -1.91
C LYS A 252 -8.65 -16.83 -0.75
N ILE A 253 -7.72 -15.88 -0.91
CA ILE A 253 -7.47 -14.79 0.07
C ILE A 253 -8.76 -13.98 0.29
N PHE A 254 -9.40 -13.61 -0.81
CA PHE A 254 -10.61 -12.81 -0.81
C PHE A 254 -11.79 -13.52 -0.12
N ASP A 255 -12.00 -14.79 -0.42
CA ASP A 255 -13.08 -15.60 0.14
C ASP A 255 -12.91 -15.77 1.66
N VAL A 256 -11.68 -15.99 2.15
CA VAL A 256 -11.40 -16.04 3.60
C VAL A 256 -11.75 -14.71 4.27
N HIS A 257 -11.36 -13.59 3.65
CA HIS A 257 -11.65 -12.27 4.20
C HIS A 257 -13.16 -12.02 4.32
N LEU A 258 -13.90 -12.28 3.23
CA LEU A 258 -15.33 -12.04 3.17
C LEU A 258 -16.11 -12.99 4.09
N ALA A 259 -15.69 -14.25 4.18
CA ALA A 259 -16.31 -15.22 5.08
C ALA A 259 -16.11 -14.84 6.56
N ALA A 260 -14.94 -14.29 6.91
CA ALA A 260 -14.66 -13.82 8.27
C ALA A 260 -15.50 -12.58 8.64
N GLU A 261 -15.62 -11.61 7.72
CA GLU A 261 -16.48 -10.43 7.91
C GLU A 261 -17.95 -10.86 8.05
N SER A 262 -18.42 -11.74 7.18
CA SER A 262 -19.80 -12.26 7.22
C SER A 262 -20.10 -13.00 8.53
N THR A 263 -19.17 -13.85 8.97
CA THR A 263 -19.26 -14.57 10.25
C THR A 263 -19.38 -13.60 11.42
N MET A 264 -18.55 -12.56 11.47
CA MET A 264 -18.56 -11.58 12.54
C MET A 264 -19.87 -10.77 12.53
N VAL A 265 -20.32 -10.30 11.36
CA VAL A 265 -21.57 -9.53 11.22
C VAL A 265 -22.78 -10.34 11.69
N LEU A 266 -22.90 -11.58 11.22
CA LEU A 266 -24.01 -12.47 11.58
C LEU A 266 -23.96 -12.90 13.05
N SER A 267 -22.75 -13.08 13.61
CA SER A 267 -22.57 -13.38 15.04
C SER A 267 -23.05 -12.26 15.96
N PHE A 268 -23.17 -11.01 15.47
CA PHE A 268 -23.78 -9.92 16.23
C PHE A 268 -25.31 -9.95 16.26
N GLU A 269 -25.93 -10.67 15.32
CA GLU A 269 -27.38 -10.83 15.24
C GLU A 269 -27.85 -12.04 16.05
N ALA A 270 -27.14 -13.16 15.93
CA ALA A 270 -27.28 -14.33 16.78
C ALA A 270 -25.92 -15.00 16.96
N LEU A 271 -25.54 -15.26 18.22
CA LEU A 271 -24.29 -15.96 18.50
C LEU A 271 -24.37 -17.40 17.99
N PRO A 272 -23.33 -17.88 17.30
CA PRO A 272 -23.26 -19.27 16.90
C PRO A 272 -23.10 -20.19 18.12
N PRO A 273 -23.47 -21.48 18.00
CA PRO A 273 -23.24 -22.44 19.07
C PRO A 273 -21.75 -22.57 19.38
N PHE A 274 -21.38 -22.57 20.66
CA PHE A 274 -19.99 -22.75 21.11
C PHE A 274 -19.33 -23.99 20.47
N LEU A 275 -20.04 -25.12 20.43
CA LEU A 275 -19.54 -26.38 19.87
C LEU A 275 -19.19 -26.24 18.38
N LEU A 276 -19.93 -25.44 17.63
CA LEU A 276 -19.62 -25.19 16.22
C LEU A 276 -18.34 -24.37 16.08
N VAL A 277 -18.22 -23.28 16.85
CA VAL A 277 -17.00 -22.46 16.84
C VAL A 277 -15.78 -23.28 17.29
N HIS A 278 -15.95 -24.14 18.30
CA HIS A 278 -14.90 -25.03 18.78
C HIS A 278 -14.47 -26.04 17.70
N ALA A 279 -15.41 -26.65 16.97
CA ALA A 279 -15.08 -27.56 15.87
C ALA A 279 -14.23 -26.87 14.79
N LEU A 280 -14.48 -25.58 14.50
CA LEU A 280 -13.66 -24.79 13.58
C LEU A 280 -12.27 -24.43 14.11
N ILE A 281 -12.11 -24.30 15.43
CA ILE A 281 -10.81 -24.06 16.07
C ILE A 281 -9.93 -25.30 15.98
N GLU A 282 -10.53 -26.48 16.19
CA GLU A 282 -9.88 -27.80 16.07
C GLU A 282 -9.74 -28.28 14.61
N ASP A 283 -10.26 -27.50 13.65
CA ASP A 283 -10.27 -27.82 12.21
C ASP A 283 -11.01 -29.13 11.84
N ASP A 284 -12.01 -29.51 12.64
CA ASP A 284 -12.85 -30.68 12.42
C ASP A 284 -14.06 -30.33 11.53
N GLN A 285 -13.92 -30.55 10.21
CA GLN A 285 -14.94 -30.24 9.21
C GLN A 285 -16.19 -31.11 9.35
N ASP A 286 -16.00 -32.40 9.58
CA ASP A 286 -17.11 -33.36 9.69
C ASP A 286 -17.98 -33.04 10.91
N MET A 287 -17.36 -32.69 12.03
CA MET A 287 -18.10 -32.32 13.24
C MET A 287 -18.81 -30.97 13.07
N ALA A 288 -18.17 -29.99 12.44
CA ALA A 288 -18.79 -28.69 12.18
C ALA A 288 -20.05 -28.81 11.31
N GLU A 289 -19.99 -29.58 10.22
CA GLU A 289 -21.15 -29.82 9.34
C GLU A 289 -22.29 -30.54 10.08
N LYS A 290 -21.97 -31.55 10.91
CA LYS A 290 -22.98 -32.25 11.75
C LYS A 290 -23.67 -31.31 12.74
N ILE A 291 -22.92 -30.44 13.41
CA ILE A 291 -23.49 -29.47 14.37
C ILE A 291 -24.36 -28.45 13.63
N ALA A 292 -23.90 -27.93 12.49
CA ALA A 292 -24.63 -26.97 11.68
C ALA A 292 -25.95 -27.55 11.13
N ALA A 293 -25.99 -28.85 10.84
CA ALA A 293 -27.19 -29.57 10.41
C ALA A 293 -28.13 -29.97 11.54
N SER A 294 -27.75 -29.78 12.82
CA SER A 294 -28.56 -30.22 13.95
C SER A 294 -29.90 -29.46 14.07
N PRO A 295 -30.96 -30.07 14.61
CA PRO A 295 -32.25 -29.41 14.84
C PRO A 295 -32.17 -28.17 15.73
N ALA A 296 -31.21 -28.16 16.67
CA ALA A 296 -30.97 -27.03 17.56
C ALA A 296 -30.47 -25.78 16.83
N VAL A 297 -29.77 -25.96 15.71
CA VAL A 297 -29.26 -24.86 14.86
C VAL A 297 -30.27 -24.52 13.76
N THR A 298 -30.86 -25.53 13.13
CA THR A 298 -31.82 -25.34 12.03
C THR A 298 -33.20 -24.86 12.49
N GLY A 299 -33.51 -24.97 13.78
CA GLY A 299 -34.76 -24.48 14.37
C GLY A 299 -34.84 -22.97 14.59
N ASP A 300 -33.71 -22.24 14.58
CA ASP A 300 -33.66 -20.78 14.64
C ASP A 300 -32.94 -20.24 13.40
N ASP A 301 -33.66 -19.54 12.54
CA ASP A 301 -33.16 -19.01 11.28
C ASP A 301 -31.91 -18.13 11.46
N ARG A 302 -31.83 -17.33 12.53
CA ARG A 302 -30.69 -16.43 12.77
C ARG A 302 -29.45 -17.21 13.19
N VAL A 303 -29.62 -18.22 14.04
CA VAL A 303 -28.53 -19.12 14.44
C VAL A 303 -28.05 -19.94 13.25
N ALA A 304 -28.98 -20.43 12.41
CA ALA A 304 -28.65 -21.15 11.18
C ALA A 304 -27.84 -20.28 10.18
N GLU A 305 -28.11 -18.97 10.11
CA GLU A 305 -27.34 -18.04 9.28
C GLU A 305 -25.90 -17.88 9.80
N SER A 306 -25.74 -17.66 11.10
CA SER A 306 -24.41 -17.58 11.73
C SER A 306 -23.61 -18.88 11.51
N ALA A 307 -24.28 -20.04 11.60
CA ALA A 307 -23.68 -21.34 11.38
C ALA A 307 -23.23 -21.55 9.94
N ARG A 308 -24.04 -21.15 8.94
CA ARG A 308 -23.66 -21.21 7.52
C ARG A 308 -22.45 -20.35 7.20
N ALA A 309 -22.36 -19.16 7.79
CA ALA A 309 -21.21 -18.29 7.61
C ALA A 309 -19.92 -18.91 8.19
N LEU A 310 -20.01 -19.57 9.34
CA LEU A 310 -18.90 -20.35 9.91
C LEU A 310 -18.48 -21.50 8.98
N ILE A 311 -19.42 -22.29 8.46
CA ILE A 311 -19.09 -23.37 7.51
C ILE A 311 -18.41 -22.83 6.25
N TRP A 312 -18.87 -21.69 5.74
CA TRP A 312 -18.20 -21.04 4.61
C TRP A 312 -16.78 -20.59 4.98
N LEU A 313 -16.59 -19.98 6.15
CA LEU A 313 -15.28 -19.60 6.65
C LEU A 313 -14.35 -20.80 6.77
N GLN A 314 -14.85 -21.94 7.25
CA GLN A 314 -14.07 -23.18 7.35
C GLN A 314 -13.61 -23.65 5.97
N ARG A 315 -14.51 -23.70 4.98
CA ARG A 315 -14.15 -24.10 3.60
C ARG A 315 -13.15 -23.13 2.96
N ALA A 316 -13.32 -21.82 3.17
CA ALA A 316 -12.39 -20.82 2.67
C ALA A 316 -11.00 -20.97 3.33
N ARG A 317 -10.95 -21.20 4.65
CA ARG A 317 -9.70 -21.47 5.38
C ARG A 317 -9.00 -22.72 4.87
N ALA A 318 -9.73 -23.81 4.64
CA ALA A 318 -9.17 -25.05 4.12
C ALA A 318 -8.56 -24.86 2.72
N ALA A 319 -9.27 -24.17 1.81
CA ALA A 319 -8.77 -23.86 0.48
C ALA A 319 -7.50 -22.99 0.51
N LEU A 320 -7.42 -22.04 1.45
CA LEU A 320 -6.23 -21.21 1.65
C LEU A 320 -5.08 -22.02 2.28
N ALA A 321 -5.37 -22.93 3.23
CA ALA A 321 -4.38 -23.80 3.86
C ALA A 321 -3.70 -24.72 2.84
N GLU A 322 -4.46 -25.31 1.92
CA GLU A 322 -3.93 -26.07 0.78
C GLU A 322 -2.91 -25.24 -0.02
N SER A 323 -3.21 -23.96 -0.29
CA SER A 323 -2.29 -23.08 -1.02
C SER A 323 -1.02 -22.73 -0.22
N ILE A 324 -1.12 -22.69 1.11
CA ILE A 324 0.02 -22.47 2.03
C ILE A 324 0.92 -23.72 2.05
N GLU A 325 0.37 -24.92 1.93
CA GLU A 325 1.12 -26.17 1.88
C GLU A 325 1.76 -26.41 0.51
N GLU A 326 1.06 -26.10 -0.58
CA GLU A 326 1.53 -26.29 -1.96
C GLU A 326 2.54 -25.23 -2.39
N GLY A 327 2.33 -23.97 -2.00
CA GLY A 327 3.16 -22.82 -2.40
C GLY A 327 4.67 -23.01 -2.20
N PRO A 328 5.15 -23.49 -1.04
CA PRO A 328 6.56 -23.77 -0.80
C PRO A 328 7.14 -24.89 -1.68
N ARG A 329 6.33 -25.89 -2.07
CA ARG A 329 6.78 -27.06 -2.85
C ARG A 329 7.18 -26.68 -4.28
N ASP A 330 6.41 -25.80 -4.92
CA ASP A 330 6.73 -25.21 -6.23
C ASP A 330 7.48 -23.88 -6.11
N ARG A 331 7.76 -23.42 -4.89
CA ARG A 331 8.31 -22.08 -4.60
C ARG A 331 7.52 -20.99 -5.33
N PHE A 332 6.21 -21.13 -5.48
CA PHE A 332 5.36 -20.24 -6.29
C PHE A 332 5.87 -19.96 -7.72
N ARG A 333 6.62 -20.90 -8.35
CA ARG A 333 7.12 -20.75 -9.73
C ARG A 333 5.99 -20.60 -10.74
N SER A 334 4.92 -21.37 -10.59
CA SER A 334 3.67 -21.19 -11.35
C SER A 334 3.12 -19.76 -11.35
N ILE A 335 3.31 -18.99 -10.27
CA ILE A 335 2.93 -17.57 -10.19
C ILE A 335 4.00 -16.66 -10.82
N GLU A 336 5.28 -17.03 -10.73
CA GLU A 336 6.40 -16.28 -11.31
C GLU A 336 6.45 -16.40 -12.85
N ASP A 337 6.20 -17.60 -13.37
CA ASP A 337 6.18 -17.91 -14.81
C ASP A 337 4.94 -17.31 -15.49
N ALA A 338 3.79 -17.31 -14.79
CA ALA A 338 2.58 -16.59 -15.19
C ALA A 338 2.80 -15.06 -15.21
N ALA A 339 3.56 -14.54 -14.24
CA ALA A 339 3.97 -13.14 -14.18
C ALA A 339 5.11 -12.77 -15.17
N ALA A 340 5.37 -13.59 -16.19
CA ALA A 340 6.28 -13.28 -17.29
C ALA A 340 6.08 -11.83 -17.72
N ALA A 341 7.17 -11.07 -17.75
CA ALA A 341 7.12 -9.62 -17.89
C ALA A 341 6.21 -9.25 -19.07
N PRO A 342 5.11 -8.49 -18.84
CA PRO A 342 4.28 -8.05 -19.94
C PRO A 342 5.18 -7.36 -20.96
N ALA A 343 4.89 -7.56 -22.25
CA ALA A 343 5.60 -6.87 -23.32
C ALA A 343 5.72 -5.39 -22.94
N PRO A 344 6.91 -4.78 -23.03
CA PRO A 344 7.13 -3.42 -22.57
C PRO A 344 6.06 -2.53 -23.18
N ALA A 345 5.17 -1.99 -22.33
CA ALA A 345 4.13 -1.08 -22.77
C ALA A 345 4.81 0.02 -23.59
N LYS A 346 4.25 0.34 -24.76
CA LYS A 346 4.85 1.35 -25.64
C LYS A 346 5.03 2.63 -24.83
N ILE A 347 6.28 3.10 -24.78
CA ILE A 347 6.67 4.32 -24.08
C ILE A 347 5.86 5.48 -24.68
N ASP A 348 5.02 6.11 -23.87
CA ASP A 348 4.20 7.25 -24.27
C ASP A 348 4.65 8.52 -23.56
N PHE A 349 5.17 9.47 -24.35
CA PHE A 349 5.56 10.81 -23.89
C PHE A 349 4.43 11.85 -24.04
N SER A 350 3.24 11.45 -24.46
CA SER A 350 2.08 12.33 -24.57
C SER A 350 1.57 12.80 -23.20
N LEU A 351 0.98 14.00 -23.15
CA LEU A 351 0.28 14.51 -21.96
C LEU A 351 -0.97 13.69 -21.58
N LYS A 352 -1.40 12.75 -22.43
CA LYS A 352 -2.40 11.74 -22.05
C LYS A 352 -1.89 10.83 -20.94
N ASN A 353 -0.60 10.49 -20.96
CA ASN A 353 0.06 9.70 -19.93
C ASN A 353 0.06 10.43 -18.57
N PRO A 354 -0.54 9.87 -17.51
CA PRO A 354 -0.50 10.45 -16.16
C PRO A 354 0.91 10.72 -15.64
N VAL A 355 1.89 9.88 -16.03
CA VAL A 355 3.30 10.05 -15.64
C VAL A 355 3.87 11.34 -16.22
N MET A 356 3.54 11.67 -17.47
CA MET A 356 3.99 12.92 -18.11
C MET A 356 3.35 14.16 -17.50
N ARG A 357 2.05 14.09 -17.17
CA ARG A 357 1.38 15.17 -16.41
C ARG A 357 2.02 15.38 -15.04
N ALA A 358 2.31 14.29 -14.33
CA ALA A 358 3.01 14.34 -13.06
C ALA A 358 4.44 14.88 -13.21
N ALA A 359 5.13 14.56 -14.31
CA ALA A 359 6.45 15.11 -14.58
C ALA A 359 6.43 16.63 -14.74
N VAL A 360 5.45 17.16 -15.50
CA VAL A 360 5.24 18.62 -15.60
C VAL A 360 4.91 19.23 -14.24
N GLN A 361 4.01 18.61 -13.45
CA GLN A 361 3.70 19.08 -12.11
C GLN A 361 4.95 19.15 -11.21
N ILE A 362 5.76 18.09 -11.20
CA ILE A 362 6.99 18.04 -10.40
C ILE A 362 7.96 19.14 -10.81
N THR A 363 8.20 19.30 -12.11
CA THR A 363 9.12 20.35 -12.60
C THR A 363 8.61 21.74 -12.29
N VAL A 364 7.32 22.03 -12.49
CA VAL A 364 6.74 23.35 -12.19
C VAL A 364 6.74 23.63 -10.68
N ALA A 365 6.39 22.63 -9.85
CA ALA A 365 6.43 22.75 -8.39
C ALA A 365 7.84 23.00 -7.87
N SER A 366 8.83 22.24 -8.38
CA SER A 366 10.23 22.43 -8.05
C SER A 366 10.75 23.79 -8.53
N SER A 367 10.33 24.26 -9.70
CA SER A 367 10.69 25.60 -10.20
C SER A 367 10.15 26.70 -9.29
N LEU A 368 8.87 26.60 -8.90
CA LEU A 368 8.24 27.57 -8.00
C LEU A 368 8.91 27.56 -6.61
N ALA A 369 9.18 26.37 -6.07
CA ALA A 369 9.89 26.21 -4.81
C ALA A 369 11.33 26.73 -4.88
N MET A 370 12.00 26.60 -6.03
CA MET A 370 13.34 27.13 -6.26
C MET A 370 13.33 28.66 -6.25
N VAL A 371 12.39 29.30 -6.97
CA VAL A 371 12.27 30.76 -7.01
C VAL A 371 12.04 31.33 -5.60
N PHE A 372 11.04 30.84 -4.88
CA PHE A 372 10.76 31.33 -3.52
C PHE A 372 11.85 30.94 -2.52
N GLY A 373 12.47 29.76 -2.68
CA GLY A 373 13.60 29.35 -1.87
C GLY A 373 14.82 30.25 -2.05
N LEU A 374 15.14 30.63 -3.30
CA LEU A 374 16.24 31.55 -3.62
C LEU A 374 15.99 32.97 -3.10
N MET A 375 14.73 33.39 -3.02
CA MET A 375 14.34 34.66 -2.40
C MET A 375 14.55 34.64 -0.88
N LEU A 376 14.43 33.47 -0.24
CA LEU A 376 14.62 33.31 1.20
C LEU A 376 16.10 33.14 1.57
N SER A 377 16.78 32.17 0.95
CA SER A 377 18.20 31.91 1.17
C SER A 377 18.87 31.43 -0.11
N ARG A 378 19.88 32.19 -0.55
CA ARG A 378 20.69 31.79 -1.69
C ARG A 378 21.48 30.53 -1.43
N ASP A 379 21.80 30.16 -0.20
CA ASP A 379 22.70 29.04 0.08
C ASP A 379 22.01 27.71 0.39
N ARG A 380 20.71 27.72 0.72
CA ARG A 380 20.04 26.54 1.28
C ARG A 380 18.71 26.16 0.62
N TRP A 381 18.24 26.92 -0.37
CA TRP A 381 16.99 26.73 -1.11
C TRP A 381 16.66 25.29 -1.57
N PHE A 382 17.69 24.44 -1.69
CA PHE A 382 17.57 23.03 -2.07
C PHE A 382 16.58 22.22 -1.22
N TRP A 383 16.37 22.54 0.07
CA TRP A 383 15.39 21.83 0.91
C TRP A 383 13.94 22.12 0.50
N ALA A 384 13.66 23.33 0.00
CA ALA A 384 12.35 23.67 -0.55
C ALA A 384 12.08 22.84 -1.81
N VAL A 385 13.06 22.74 -2.69
CA VAL A 385 12.95 21.96 -3.94
C VAL A 385 12.84 20.47 -3.67
N MET A 386 13.61 19.94 -2.71
CA MET A 386 13.50 18.54 -2.30
C MET A 386 12.15 18.24 -1.67
N THR A 387 11.58 19.18 -0.92
CA THR A 387 10.22 19.04 -0.41
C THR A 387 9.20 18.99 -1.54
N ALA A 388 9.23 19.96 -2.46
CA ALA A 388 8.34 19.99 -3.62
C ALA A 388 8.43 18.69 -4.46
N PHE A 389 9.64 18.17 -4.67
CA PHE A 389 9.86 16.92 -5.43
C PHE A 389 9.31 15.68 -4.71
N LEU A 390 9.63 15.50 -3.42
CA LEU A 390 9.31 14.27 -2.67
C LEU A 390 7.81 14.12 -2.36
N ILE A 391 7.06 15.21 -2.27
CA ILE A 391 5.61 15.13 -2.01
C ILE A 391 4.83 14.57 -3.20
N PHE A 392 5.37 14.61 -4.42
CA PHE A 392 4.76 13.96 -5.59
C PHE A 392 5.16 12.48 -5.73
N THR A 393 6.19 12.03 -5.02
CA THR A 393 6.64 10.63 -5.08
C THR A 393 5.56 9.69 -4.55
N ASN A 394 5.16 8.69 -5.33
CA ASN A 394 4.14 7.71 -4.94
C ASN A 394 2.77 8.33 -4.59
N THR A 395 2.41 9.46 -5.22
CA THR A 395 1.08 10.07 -5.08
C THR A 395 0.27 9.93 -6.36
N LYS A 396 -1.04 9.66 -6.24
CA LYS A 396 -1.93 9.43 -7.40
C LYS A 396 -2.99 10.51 -7.60
N SER A 397 -3.20 11.38 -6.62
CA SER A 397 -4.21 12.43 -6.67
C SER A 397 -3.77 13.69 -5.95
N ARG A 398 -4.40 14.82 -6.27
CA ARG A 398 -4.11 16.11 -5.61
C ARG A 398 -4.28 16.09 -4.10
N GLY A 399 -5.27 15.33 -3.58
CA GLY A 399 -5.50 15.19 -2.14
C GLY A 399 -4.39 14.40 -1.45
N ASP A 400 -3.88 13.37 -2.12
CA ASP A 400 -2.76 12.55 -1.64
C ASP A 400 -1.47 13.38 -1.54
N THR A 401 -1.18 14.19 -2.57
CA THR A 401 -0.06 15.15 -2.55
C THR A 401 -0.18 16.16 -1.40
N ALA A 402 -1.36 16.73 -1.16
CA ALA A 402 -1.58 17.68 -0.07
C ALA A 402 -1.43 17.06 1.33
N ILE A 403 -1.98 15.86 1.54
CA ILE A 403 -1.81 15.12 2.79
C ILE A 403 -0.33 14.84 3.02
N LYS A 404 0.40 14.44 1.97
CA LYS A 404 1.83 14.17 2.07
C LYS A 404 2.65 15.43 2.37
N ALA A 405 2.27 16.57 1.80
CA ALA A 405 2.86 17.88 2.10
C ALA A 405 2.68 18.27 3.59
N LEU A 406 1.47 18.05 4.12
CA LEU A 406 1.18 18.27 5.54
C LEU A 406 1.98 17.32 6.45
N GLN A 407 1.98 16.02 6.12
CA GLN A 407 2.73 15.00 6.85
C GLN A 407 4.23 15.32 6.89
N ARG A 408 4.80 15.82 5.78
CA ARG A 408 6.18 16.26 5.72
C ARG A 408 6.44 17.43 6.67
N SER A 409 5.60 18.45 6.58
CA SER A 409 5.75 19.68 7.37
C SER A 409 5.67 19.41 8.87
N VAL A 410 4.67 18.64 9.30
CA VAL A 410 4.49 18.24 10.71
C VAL A 410 5.65 17.34 11.17
N GLY A 411 6.04 16.35 10.36
CA GLY A 411 7.14 15.46 10.69
C GLY A 411 8.46 16.21 10.84
N THR A 412 8.77 17.13 9.93
CA THR A 412 9.99 17.94 9.97
C THR A 412 10.00 18.86 11.19
N LEU A 413 8.89 19.55 11.49
CA LEU A 413 8.81 20.45 12.64
C LEU A 413 9.03 19.71 13.96
N LEU A 414 8.32 18.60 14.18
CA LEU A 414 8.49 17.79 15.39
C LEU A 414 9.89 17.17 15.46
N GLY A 415 10.42 16.70 14.32
CA GLY A 415 11.73 16.07 14.27
C GLY A 415 12.88 17.06 14.48
N ILE A 416 12.73 18.30 14.03
CA ILE A 416 13.66 19.40 14.33
C ILE A 416 13.61 19.74 15.82
N ALA A 417 12.42 19.87 16.41
CA ALA A 417 12.28 20.17 17.83
C ALA A 417 12.93 19.08 18.71
N THR A 418 12.61 17.81 18.47
CA THR A 418 13.24 16.69 19.19
C THR A 418 14.73 16.56 18.86
N GLY A 419 15.10 16.72 17.59
CA GLY A 419 16.47 16.63 17.12
C GLY A 419 17.37 17.73 17.70
N LEU A 420 16.86 18.94 17.92
CA LEU A 420 17.56 20.03 18.60
C LEU A 420 17.84 19.66 20.05
N VAL A 421 16.84 19.17 20.79
CA VAL A 421 17.03 18.73 22.19
C VAL A 421 18.06 17.61 22.27
N LEU A 422 18.00 16.62 21.37
CA LEU A 422 19.00 15.55 21.35
C LEU A 422 20.38 16.11 20.98
N ALA A 423 20.50 16.89 19.92
CA ALA A 423 21.79 17.38 19.45
C ALA A 423 22.48 18.32 20.47
N THR A 424 21.74 19.09 21.26
CA THR A 424 22.33 19.91 22.34
C THR A 424 22.80 19.07 23.51
N LEU A 425 22.09 17.98 23.86
CA LEU A 425 22.44 17.10 24.97
C LEU A 425 23.59 16.14 24.63
N ILE A 426 23.61 15.60 23.42
CA ILE A 426 24.53 14.51 23.03
C ILE A 426 25.43 14.82 21.83
N GLY A 427 25.37 16.02 21.26
CA GLY A 427 26.17 16.39 20.07
C GLY A 427 27.68 16.29 20.28
N GLY A 428 28.16 16.57 21.49
CA GLY A 428 29.58 16.40 21.87
C GLY A 428 30.01 14.95 22.14
N TYR A 429 29.08 14.00 22.13
CA TYR A 429 29.34 12.58 22.45
C TYR A 429 29.06 11.70 21.22
N PRO A 430 29.97 11.62 20.24
CA PRO A 430 29.75 10.89 18.99
C PRO A 430 29.43 9.40 19.20
N LEU A 431 29.98 8.80 20.28
CA LEU A 431 29.68 7.42 20.68
C LEU A 431 28.22 7.20 21.11
N LEU A 432 27.51 8.24 21.51
CA LEU A 432 26.06 8.20 21.82
C LEU A 432 25.22 8.67 20.62
N ALA A 433 25.66 9.71 19.93
CA ALA A 433 24.94 10.27 18.78
C ALA A 433 24.84 9.28 17.61
N ALA A 434 25.90 8.53 17.30
CA ALA A 434 25.91 7.59 16.18
C ALA A 434 24.93 6.41 16.33
N PRO A 435 24.84 5.71 17.49
CA PRO A 435 23.80 4.71 17.72
C PRO A 435 22.38 5.27 17.64
N ILE A 436 22.13 6.48 18.16
CA ILE A 436 20.81 7.10 18.14
C ILE A 436 20.43 7.53 16.71
N ALA A 437 21.38 8.04 15.93
CA ALA A 437 21.18 8.33 14.52
C ALA A 437 20.87 7.04 13.74
N THR A 438 21.59 5.95 14.02
CA THR A 438 21.37 4.64 13.42
C THR A 438 19.99 4.08 13.75
N LEU A 439 19.58 4.14 15.02
CA LEU A 439 18.24 3.75 15.45
C LEU A 439 17.16 4.62 14.78
N SER A 440 17.42 5.92 14.63
CA SER A 440 16.50 6.85 13.95
C SER A 440 16.38 6.52 12.46
N ILE A 441 17.47 6.19 11.77
CA ILE A 441 17.44 5.68 10.38
C ILE A 441 16.55 4.44 10.30
N PHE A 442 16.78 3.46 11.18
CA PHE A 442 15.99 2.23 11.22
C PHE A 442 14.50 2.50 11.45
N LEU A 443 14.16 3.27 12.48
CA LEU A 443 12.76 3.62 12.79
C LEU A 443 12.12 4.44 11.67
N GLY A 444 12.88 5.34 11.04
CA GLY A 444 12.42 6.14 9.90
C GLY A 444 12.00 5.26 8.73
N PHE A 445 12.84 4.30 8.33
CA PHE A 445 12.51 3.37 7.24
C PHE A 445 11.48 2.30 7.63
N TYR A 446 11.42 1.89 8.89
CA TYR A 446 10.35 1.02 9.39
C TYR A 446 8.98 1.70 9.29
N CYS A 447 8.92 2.98 9.67
CA CYS A 447 7.70 3.79 9.60
C CYS A 447 7.36 4.29 8.19
N LEU A 448 8.24 4.15 7.20
CA LEU A 448 8.04 4.67 5.83
C LEU A 448 6.70 4.25 5.21
N GLN A 449 6.30 3.00 5.39
CA GLN A 449 5.05 2.46 4.85
C GLN A 449 3.82 2.72 5.74
N ILE A 450 4.02 3.16 6.97
CA ILE A 450 2.98 3.37 7.99
C ILE A 450 2.57 4.85 8.04
N SER A 451 3.57 5.72 8.11
CA SER A 451 3.38 7.16 8.28
C SER A 451 4.57 7.92 7.70
N TYR A 452 4.32 8.66 6.62
CA TYR A 452 5.32 9.54 6.02
C TYR A 452 5.78 10.64 6.99
N ALA A 453 4.89 11.08 7.89
CA ALA A 453 5.22 12.04 8.95
C ALA A 453 6.23 11.45 9.95
N ALA A 454 6.01 10.21 10.40
CA ALA A 454 6.92 9.54 11.33
C ALA A 454 8.29 9.27 10.67
N MET A 455 8.32 8.87 9.41
CA MET A 455 9.59 8.75 8.66
C MET A 455 10.32 10.09 8.61
N THR A 456 9.63 11.15 8.22
CA THR A 456 10.22 12.50 8.13
C THR A 456 10.71 13.00 9.48
N PHE A 457 9.99 12.69 10.57
CA PHE A 457 10.38 12.98 11.94
C PHE A 457 11.74 12.36 12.29
N PHE A 458 11.90 11.04 12.11
CA PHE A 458 13.15 10.37 12.44
C PHE A 458 14.32 10.82 11.55
N ILE A 459 14.09 11.03 10.25
CA ILE A 459 15.13 11.54 9.34
C ILE A 459 15.52 12.97 9.69
N SER A 460 14.60 13.78 10.20
CA SER A 460 14.92 15.14 10.66
C SER A 460 15.79 15.13 11.91
N ILE A 461 15.58 14.19 12.84
CA ILE A 461 16.47 13.95 13.99
C ILE A 461 17.88 13.58 13.52
N VAL A 462 18.01 12.65 12.55
CA VAL A 462 19.31 12.26 12.00
C VAL A 462 20.08 13.48 11.50
N LEU A 463 19.43 14.35 10.74
CA LEU A 463 20.10 15.55 10.23
C LEU A 463 20.52 16.50 11.36
N CYS A 464 19.68 16.71 12.37
CA CYS A 464 20.06 17.55 13.53
C CYS A 464 21.26 16.97 14.29
N LEU A 465 21.30 15.65 14.48
CA LEU A 465 22.44 14.97 15.12
C LEU A 465 23.72 15.11 14.28
N VAL A 466 23.62 14.93 12.97
CA VAL A 466 24.76 15.15 12.05
C VAL A 466 25.25 16.60 12.13
N TYR A 467 24.34 17.58 12.10
CA TYR A 467 24.72 18.99 12.25
C TYR A 467 25.34 19.30 13.61
N GLY A 468 24.81 18.71 14.69
CA GLY A 468 25.38 18.82 16.03
C GLY A 468 26.80 18.25 16.10
N MET A 469 27.03 17.07 15.52
CA MET A 469 28.35 16.43 15.47
C MET A 469 29.36 17.20 14.60
N THR A 470 28.90 17.85 13.53
CA THR A 470 29.76 18.68 12.65
C THR A 470 30.00 20.09 13.18
N GLY A 471 29.31 20.50 14.26
CA GLY A 471 29.42 21.85 14.82
C GLY A 471 28.72 22.95 14.01
N VAL A 472 27.90 22.59 13.01
CA VAL A 472 27.20 23.54 12.11
C VAL A 472 25.77 23.84 12.57
N LEU A 473 25.32 23.22 13.68
CA LEU A 473 23.96 23.38 14.19
C LEU A 473 23.73 24.79 14.77
N THR A 474 22.86 25.57 14.13
CA THR A 474 22.39 26.87 14.62
C THR A 474 20.86 26.93 14.63
N LEU A 475 20.29 27.78 15.49
CA LEU A 475 18.84 28.01 15.52
C LEU A 475 18.33 28.58 14.19
N ASP A 476 19.09 29.49 13.59
CA ASP A 476 18.77 30.08 12.28
C ASP A 476 18.69 29.02 11.18
N LEU A 477 19.59 28.03 11.19
CA LEU A 477 19.57 26.92 10.22
C LEU A 477 18.29 26.08 10.38
N LEU A 478 17.89 25.80 11.62
CA LEU A 478 16.68 25.02 11.90
C LEU A 478 15.41 25.79 11.54
N GLN A 479 15.37 27.09 11.81
CA GLN A 479 14.27 27.95 11.39
C GLN A 479 14.16 27.97 9.86
N LEU A 480 15.28 28.20 9.18
CA LEU A 480 15.35 28.22 7.72
C LEU A 480 14.85 26.90 7.12
N ARG A 481 15.19 25.77 7.74
CA ARG A 481 14.72 24.45 7.30
C ARG A 481 13.20 24.29 7.41
N ILE A 482 12.56 24.87 8.43
CA ILE A 482 11.10 24.89 8.57
C ILE A 482 10.49 25.74 7.45
N GLU A 483 11.01 26.95 7.24
CA GLU A 483 10.54 27.87 6.20
C GLU A 483 10.68 27.27 4.79
N GLU A 484 11.82 26.68 4.46
CA GLU A 484 12.07 26.01 3.19
C GLU A 484 11.12 24.81 2.98
N THR A 485 10.90 24.02 4.01
CA THR A 485 9.97 22.88 3.95
C THR A 485 8.54 23.37 3.69
N LEU A 486 8.11 24.45 4.33
CA LEU A 486 6.80 25.06 4.10
C LEU A 486 6.67 25.63 2.69
N ILE A 487 7.69 26.33 2.17
CA ILE A 487 7.71 26.83 0.79
C ILE A 487 7.53 25.69 -0.21
N GLY A 488 8.30 24.61 -0.06
CA GLY A 488 8.19 23.45 -0.94
C GLY A 488 6.82 22.76 -0.85
N ALA A 489 6.28 22.65 0.37
CA ALA A 489 4.98 22.02 0.61
C ALA A 489 3.83 22.85 -0.01
N LEU A 490 3.88 24.16 0.14
CA LEU A 490 2.94 25.10 -0.46
C LEU A 490 3.04 25.08 -1.98
N ALA A 491 4.25 25.21 -2.53
CA ALA A 491 4.48 25.20 -3.98
C ALA A 491 3.95 23.92 -4.63
N GLY A 492 4.28 22.75 -4.07
CA GLY A 492 3.79 21.48 -4.61
C GLY A 492 2.28 21.28 -4.42
N THR A 493 1.71 21.75 -3.30
CA THR A 493 0.24 21.71 -3.12
C THR A 493 -0.47 22.61 -4.13
N VAL A 494 -0.02 23.85 -4.32
CA VAL A 494 -0.60 24.77 -5.32
C VAL A 494 -0.56 24.15 -6.71
N VAL A 495 0.59 23.61 -7.13
CA VAL A 495 0.73 22.98 -8.45
C VAL A 495 -0.13 21.73 -8.59
N ALA A 496 -0.25 20.89 -7.56
CA ALA A 496 -1.12 19.71 -7.59
C ALA A 496 -2.61 20.07 -7.79
N PHE A 497 -3.04 21.25 -7.36
CA PHE A 497 -4.42 21.73 -7.52
C PHE A 497 -4.66 22.50 -8.82
N LEU A 498 -3.65 23.17 -9.37
CA LEU A 498 -3.80 24.06 -10.53
C LEU A 498 -3.31 23.47 -11.86
N VAL A 499 -2.25 22.65 -11.86
CA VAL A 499 -1.61 22.15 -13.09
C VAL A 499 -2.04 20.70 -13.32
N PHE A 500 -2.79 20.43 -14.39
CA PHE A 500 -3.33 19.09 -14.70
C PHE A 500 -3.92 18.35 -13.48
N PRO A 501 -4.87 18.95 -12.74
CA PRO A 501 -5.36 18.37 -11.49
C PRO A 501 -5.94 16.99 -11.77
N ALA A 502 -5.40 15.96 -11.11
CA ALA A 502 -5.97 14.62 -11.11
C ALA A 502 -7.12 14.58 -10.08
N PRO A 503 -8.40 14.63 -10.49
CA PRO A 503 -9.51 14.66 -9.57
C PRO A 503 -9.69 13.26 -8.97
N THR A 504 -9.58 13.16 -7.65
CA THR A 504 -9.81 11.91 -6.90
C THR A 504 -11.16 11.25 -7.24
N ARG A 505 -12.18 12.05 -7.59
CA ARG A 505 -13.52 11.57 -7.98
C ARG A 505 -13.56 10.94 -9.36
N SER A 506 -12.95 11.55 -10.38
CA SER A 506 -13.04 11.06 -11.77
C SER A 506 -12.45 9.65 -11.97
N THR A 507 -11.36 9.33 -11.28
CA THR A 507 -10.77 7.98 -11.31
C THR A 507 -11.69 6.95 -10.68
N LEU A 508 -12.40 7.34 -9.61
CA LEU A 508 -13.37 6.49 -8.96
C LEU A 508 -14.64 6.33 -9.80
N ASP A 509 -15.14 7.41 -10.41
CA ASP A 509 -16.30 7.37 -11.31
C ASP A 509 -16.04 6.42 -12.49
N LEU A 510 -14.83 6.44 -13.06
CA LEU A 510 -14.46 5.57 -14.17
C LEU A 510 -14.37 4.10 -13.74
N ALA A 511 -13.77 3.82 -12.58
CA ALA A 511 -13.71 2.47 -12.02
C ALA A 511 -15.13 1.94 -11.67
N LEU A 512 -15.99 2.81 -11.12
CA LEU A 512 -17.39 2.48 -10.83
C LEU A 512 -18.18 2.19 -12.10
N GLY A 513 -17.98 2.99 -13.17
CA GLY A 513 -18.58 2.74 -14.48
C GLY A 513 -18.26 1.34 -14.98
N ARG A 514 -16.97 0.97 -14.99
CA ARG A 514 -16.51 -0.38 -15.38
C ARG A 514 -17.12 -1.49 -14.53
N TRP A 515 -17.30 -1.27 -13.24
CA TRP A 515 -17.94 -2.25 -12.35
C TRP A 515 -19.42 -2.42 -12.65
N PHE A 516 -20.17 -1.32 -12.83
CA PHE A 516 -21.58 -1.38 -13.21
C PHE A 516 -21.76 -2.02 -14.59
N ASP A 517 -20.90 -1.71 -15.54
CA ASP A 517 -20.90 -2.31 -16.88
C ASP A 517 -20.64 -3.83 -16.79
N GLY A 518 -19.62 -4.25 -16.04
CA GLY A 518 -19.33 -5.67 -15.82
C GLY A 518 -20.48 -6.42 -15.13
N LEU A 519 -21.17 -5.78 -14.18
CA LEU A 519 -22.32 -6.40 -13.52
C LEU A 519 -23.50 -6.52 -14.49
N ARG A 520 -23.76 -5.49 -15.30
CA ARG A 520 -24.80 -5.50 -16.33
C ARG A 520 -24.55 -6.59 -17.37
N GLU A 521 -23.33 -6.68 -17.89
CA GLU A 521 -22.95 -7.70 -18.88
C GLU A 521 -23.16 -9.11 -18.33
N LEU A 522 -22.68 -9.38 -17.09
CA LEU A 522 -22.84 -10.69 -16.46
C LEU A 522 -24.31 -11.08 -16.30
N LEU A 523 -25.14 -10.17 -15.78
CA LEU A 523 -26.57 -10.43 -15.58
C LEU A 523 -27.32 -10.58 -16.91
N SER A 524 -26.92 -9.84 -17.95
CA SER A 524 -27.50 -9.94 -19.30
C SER A 524 -27.14 -11.26 -19.97
N ALA A 525 -25.90 -11.73 -19.84
CA ALA A 525 -25.48 -13.03 -20.36
C ALA A 525 -26.25 -14.19 -19.70
N VAL A 526 -26.49 -14.11 -18.38
CA VAL A 526 -27.33 -15.09 -17.68
C VAL A 526 -28.80 -15.03 -18.15
N ARG A 527 -29.34 -13.83 -18.39
CA ARG A 527 -30.70 -13.64 -18.94
C ARG A 527 -30.84 -14.27 -20.34
N GLU A 528 -29.85 -14.04 -21.20
CA GLU A 528 -29.86 -14.49 -22.59
C GLU A 528 -29.56 -15.99 -22.72
N GLY A 529 -29.08 -16.61 -21.65
CA GLY A 529 -28.74 -18.03 -21.61
C GLY A 529 -27.46 -18.34 -22.37
N GLU A 530 -26.49 -17.43 -22.30
CA GLU A 530 -25.19 -17.58 -22.94
C GLU A 530 -24.40 -18.78 -22.39
N SER A 531 -23.35 -19.15 -23.10
CA SER A 531 -22.53 -20.31 -22.72
C SER A 531 -21.94 -20.17 -21.31
N GLY A 532 -21.81 -21.29 -20.60
CA GLY A 532 -21.24 -21.29 -19.25
C GLY A 532 -19.81 -20.73 -19.19
N PHE A 533 -19.03 -20.90 -20.27
CA PHE A 533 -17.69 -20.34 -20.40
C PHE A 533 -17.71 -18.81 -20.41
N GLU A 534 -18.65 -18.20 -21.15
CA GLU A 534 -18.80 -16.76 -21.24
C GLU A 534 -19.29 -16.14 -19.92
N ILE A 535 -20.23 -16.80 -19.24
CA ILE A 535 -20.70 -16.40 -17.91
C ILE A 535 -19.54 -16.41 -16.89
N ILE A 536 -18.67 -17.43 -16.94
CA ILE A 536 -17.48 -17.51 -16.07
C ILE A 536 -16.47 -16.41 -16.40
N ALA A 537 -16.26 -16.09 -17.69
CA ALA A 537 -15.37 -15.01 -18.11
C ALA A 537 -15.88 -13.63 -17.63
N LEU A 538 -17.18 -13.36 -17.78
CA LEU A 538 -17.83 -12.14 -17.30
C LEU A 538 -17.81 -12.03 -15.76
N SER A 539 -17.95 -13.15 -15.04
CA SER A 539 -17.78 -13.17 -13.58
C SER A 539 -16.37 -12.74 -13.17
N ARG A 540 -15.33 -13.23 -13.87
CA ARG A 540 -13.94 -12.81 -13.62
C ARG A 540 -13.71 -11.33 -13.96
N LYS A 541 -14.33 -10.83 -15.04
CA LYS A 541 -14.30 -9.41 -15.43
C LYS A 541 -14.90 -8.51 -14.34
N LEU A 542 -16.02 -8.90 -13.75
CA LEU A 542 -16.65 -8.17 -12.64
C LEU A 542 -15.75 -8.13 -11.39
N ASP A 543 -15.11 -9.26 -11.05
CA ASP A 543 -14.16 -9.34 -9.92
C ASP A 543 -12.92 -8.44 -10.12
N ALA A 544 -12.42 -8.33 -11.37
CA ALA A 544 -11.36 -7.39 -11.71
C ALA A 544 -11.82 -5.93 -11.55
N ALA A 545 -13.03 -5.59 -12.01
CA ALA A 545 -13.58 -4.25 -11.89
C ALA A 545 -13.79 -3.82 -10.41
N TYR A 546 -14.20 -4.73 -9.53
CA TYR A 546 -14.32 -4.43 -8.09
C TYR A 546 -12.97 -4.06 -7.46
N ARG A 547 -11.90 -4.75 -7.87
CA ARG A 547 -10.53 -4.43 -7.44
C ARG A 547 -10.12 -3.03 -7.87
N GLU A 548 -10.45 -2.61 -9.10
CA GLU A 548 -10.21 -1.24 -9.56
C GLU A 548 -10.95 -0.20 -8.71
N VAL A 549 -12.22 -0.45 -8.36
CA VAL A 549 -13.02 0.44 -7.48
C VAL A 549 -12.35 0.58 -6.11
N THR A 550 -11.88 -0.53 -5.53
CA THR A 550 -11.18 -0.53 -4.24
C THR A 550 -9.90 0.31 -4.27
N LEU A 551 -9.10 0.18 -5.33
CA LEU A 551 -7.88 0.95 -5.52
C LEU A 551 -8.16 2.45 -5.75
N ALA A 552 -9.19 2.77 -6.53
CA ALA A 552 -9.60 4.15 -6.82
C ALA A 552 -10.22 4.85 -5.60
N ALA A 553 -10.90 4.10 -4.72
CA ALA A 553 -11.52 4.63 -3.50
C ALA A 553 -10.52 4.87 -2.36
N ARG A 554 -9.31 4.29 -2.41
CA ARG A 554 -8.29 4.38 -1.35
C ARG A 554 -7.99 5.80 -0.86
N PRO A 555 -7.86 6.84 -1.71
CA PRO A 555 -7.55 8.21 -1.26
C PRO A 555 -8.73 8.90 -0.56
N LEU A 556 -9.96 8.40 -0.70
CA LEU A 556 -11.14 8.94 -0.01
C LEU A 556 -11.24 8.44 1.44
N GLY A 557 -10.57 7.34 1.76
CA GLY A 557 -10.44 6.87 3.13
C GLY A 557 -9.43 7.71 3.87
N THR A 558 -9.87 8.57 4.80
CA THR A 558 -8.99 9.14 5.83
C THR A 558 -8.21 7.99 6.46
N SER A 559 -6.88 8.10 6.53
CA SER A 559 -5.90 7.11 6.98
C SER A 559 -6.54 5.85 7.53
N TRP A 560 -6.49 4.76 6.75
CA TRP A 560 -7.00 3.42 7.11
C TRP A 560 -6.55 2.95 8.52
N SER A 561 -5.52 3.56 9.10
CA SER A 561 -4.94 3.29 10.41
C SER A 561 -5.45 4.14 11.58
N VAL A 562 -6.28 5.18 11.38
CA VAL A 562 -6.56 6.19 12.44
C VAL A 562 -8.03 6.29 12.86
N VAL A 563 -8.98 5.74 12.09
CA VAL A 563 -10.42 5.92 12.38
C VAL A 563 -11.08 4.62 12.84
N THR A 564 -11.48 4.60 14.11
CA THR A 564 -12.09 3.47 14.85
C THR A 564 -13.54 3.11 14.46
N ARG A 565 -14.06 3.69 13.37
CA ARG A 565 -15.39 3.38 12.81
C ARG A 565 -15.20 3.05 11.33
N PRO A 566 -15.89 2.04 10.76
CA PRO A 566 -15.85 1.81 9.33
C PRO A 566 -16.33 3.08 8.64
N GLY A 567 -15.37 3.82 8.08
CA GLY A 567 -15.64 5.04 7.36
C GLY A 567 -16.62 4.75 6.23
N GLN A 568 -17.36 5.76 5.82
CA GLN A 568 -18.36 5.69 4.77
C GLN A 568 -17.85 5.04 3.47
N VAL A 569 -16.55 5.22 3.18
CA VAL A 569 -15.85 4.57 2.07
C VAL A 569 -15.78 3.05 2.24
N ARG A 570 -15.37 2.54 3.41
CA ARG A 570 -15.33 1.10 3.71
C ARG A 570 -16.72 0.46 3.61
N GLN A 571 -17.74 1.13 4.14
CA GLN A 571 -19.12 0.64 4.06
C GLN A 571 -19.64 0.56 2.63
N THR A 572 -19.23 1.51 1.78
CA THR A 572 -19.62 1.53 0.37
C THR A 572 -18.91 0.42 -0.41
N LEU A 573 -17.62 0.20 -0.16
CA LEU A 573 -16.88 -0.93 -0.73
C LEU A 573 -17.49 -2.27 -0.34
N ALA A 574 -17.90 -2.46 0.92
CA ALA A 574 -18.57 -3.69 1.36
C ALA A 574 -19.89 -3.96 0.61
N ILE A 575 -20.61 -2.91 0.19
CA ILE A 575 -21.83 -3.07 -0.62
C ILE A 575 -21.49 -3.55 -2.04
N PHE A 576 -20.52 -2.89 -2.70
CA PHE A 576 -20.04 -3.32 -4.02
C PHE A 576 -19.51 -4.76 -3.96
N LEU A 577 -18.90 -5.12 -2.85
CA LEU A 577 -18.39 -6.46 -2.62
C LEU A 577 -19.47 -7.50 -2.45
N GLY A 578 -20.46 -7.20 -1.60
CA GLY A 578 -21.64 -8.04 -1.45
C GLY A 578 -22.33 -8.25 -2.79
N ALA A 579 -22.55 -7.19 -3.57
CA ALA A 579 -23.16 -7.29 -4.90
C ALA A 579 -22.32 -8.16 -5.87
N THR A 580 -21.00 -8.00 -5.86
CA THR A 580 -20.07 -8.81 -6.68
C THR A 580 -20.14 -10.30 -6.31
N TYR A 581 -20.13 -10.60 -5.02
CA TYR A 581 -20.24 -11.96 -4.50
C TYR A 581 -21.58 -12.61 -4.89
N TRP A 582 -22.69 -11.90 -4.70
CA TRP A 582 -24.01 -12.42 -5.05
C TRP A 582 -24.19 -12.62 -6.56
N ALA A 583 -23.59 -11.76 -7.37
CA ALA A 583 -23.53 -11.93 -8.83
C ALA A 583 -22.77 -13.20 -9.23
N ARG A 584 -21.63 -13.49 -8.58
CA ARG A 584 -20.86 -14.73 -8.80
C ARG A 584 -21.66 -15.98 -8.42
N ILE A 585 -22.32 -15.97 -7.25
CA ILE A 585 -23.17 -17.09 -6.82
C ILE A 585 -24.32 -17.31 -7.80
N PHE A 586 -24.99 -16.24 -8.20
CA PHE A 586 -26.07 -16.31 -9.18
C PHE A 586 -25.59 -16.90 -10.50
N ALA A 587 -24.48 -16.40 -11.04
CA ALA A 587 -23.85 -16.88 -12.26
C ALA A 587 -23.50 -18.37 -12.18
N ARG A 588 -22.84 -18.81 -11.10
CA ARG A 588 -22.50 -20.23 -10.88
C ARG A 588 -23.75 -21.11 -10.86
N ASN A 589 -24.79 -20.69 -10.15
CA ASN A 589 -26.04 -21.46 -10.05
C ASN A 589 -26.79 -21.52 -11.38
N ALA A 590 -26.73 -20.43 -12.17
CA ALA A 590 -27.33 -20.40 -13.51
C ALA A 590 -26.61 -21.36 -14.47
N VAL A 591 -25.26 -21.39 -14.45
CA VAL A 591 -24.47 -22.33 -15.25
C VAL A 591 -24.77 -23.79 -14.86
N GLN A 592 -24.87 -24.08 -13.56
CA GLN A 592 -25.23 -25.43 -13.08
C GLN A 592 -26.65 -25.84 -13.46
N ALA A 593 -27.59 -24.90 -13.51
CA ALA A 593 -28.97 -25.18 -13.90
C ALA A 593 -29.11 -25.48 -15.41
N GLY A 594 -28.20 -24.97 -16.26
CA GLY A 594 -28.16 -25.26 -17.69
C GLY A 594 -29.40 -24.81 -18.48
N ARG A 595 -30.24 -23.94 -17.90
CA ARG A 595 -31.49 -23.44 -18.49
C ARG A 595 -31.65 -21.95 -18.25
N LYS A 596 -32.40 -21.29 -19.12
CA LYS A 596 -32.71 -19.86 -18.98
C LYS A 596 -33.52 -19.60 -17.70
N PRO A 597 -33.29 -18.46 -17.02
CA PRO A 597 -34.12 -18.05 -15.90
C PRO A 597 -35.56 -17.79 -16.35
N GLU A 598 -36.53 -18.33 -15.62
CA GLU A 598 -37.97 -18.20 -15.90
C GLU A 598 -38.74 -17.71 -14.66
N GLY A 599 -39.94 -17.17 -14.87
CA GLY A 599 -40.85 -16.73 -13.80
C GLY A 599 -40.26 -15.63 -12.92
N ASP A 600 -40.40 -15.77 -11.60
CA ASP A 600 -39.98 -14.78 -10.61
C ASP A 600 -38.48 -14.43 -10.69
N ILE A 601 -37.63 -15.37 -11.13
CA ILE A 601 -36.18 -15.14 -11.25
C ILE A 601 -35.89 -14.17 -12.40
N LEU A 602 -36.60 -14.31 -13.52
CA LEU A 602 -36.46 -13.42 -14.66
C LEU A 602 -36.95 -12.01 -14.31
N ALA A 603 -38.09 -11.90 -13.61
CA ALA A 603 -38.62 -10.63 -13.15
C ALA A 603 -37.64 -9.90 -12.19
N ALA A 604 -37.06 -10.61 -11.22
CA ALA A 604 -36.06 -10.04 -10.33
C ALA A 604 -34.78 -9.62 -11.08
N LEU A 605 -34.40 -10.36 -12.12
CA LEU A 605 -33.22 -10.07 -12.95
C LEU A 605 -33.40 -8.81 -13.77
N GLU A 606 -34.58 -8.63 -14.37
CA GLU A 606 -34.94 -7.41 -15.09
C GLU A 606 -35.00 -6.18 -14.16
N GLU A 607 -35.51 -6.35 -12.94
CA GLU A 607 -35.50 -5.30 -11.93
C GLU A 607 -34.08 -4.90 -11.53
N ALA A 608 -33.20 -5.88 -11.29
CA ALA A 608 -31.80 -5.63 -10.97
C ALA A 608 -31.09 -4.88 -12.12
N LEU A 609 -31.31 -5.28 -13.37
CA LEU A 609 -30.75 -4.60 -14.55
C LEU A 609 -31.21 -3.14 -14.66
N ARG A 610 -32.51 -2.86 -14.48
CA ARG A 610 -33.05 -1.49 -14.45
C ARG A 610 -32.43 -0.65 -13.34
N ASN A 611 -32.26 -1.23 -12.15
CA ASN A 611 -31.63 -0.55 -11.02
C ASN A 611 -30.16 -0.21 -11.30
N ILE A 612 -29.40 -1.11 -11.95
CA ILE A 612 -28.01 -0.85 -12.34
C ILE A 612 -27.90 0.39 -13.22
N ASP A 613 -28.75 0.52 -14.24
CA ASP A 613 -28.74 1.68 -15.15
C ASP A 613 -29.06 2.98 -14.43
N ALA A 614 -30.04 2.96 -13.53
CA ALA A 614 -30.38 4.13 -12.71
C ALA A 614 -29.25 4.52 -11.75
N LEU A 615 -28.55 3.55 -11.17
CA LEU A 615 -27.49 3.79 -10.17
C LEU A 615 -26.17 4.20 -10.79
N ALA A 616 -25.84 3.67 -11.98
CA ALA A 616 -24.60 3.97 -12.70
C ALA A 616 -24.45 5.46 -13.02
N THR A 617 -25.57 6.15 -13.32
CA THR A 617 -25.56 7.59 -13.64
C THR A 617 -25.14 8.48 -12.47
N ARG A 618 -25.21 7.97 -11.22
CA ARG A 618 -24.88 8.72 -10.00
C ARG A 618 -23.41 8.64 -9.60
N GLY A 619 -22.63 7.75 -10.23
CA GLY A 619 -21.18 7.63 -10.04
C GLY A 619 -20.74 7.51 -8.57
N SER A 620 -19.73 8.29 -8.18
CA SER A 620 -19.08 8.28 -6.87
C SER A 620 -19.86 8.96 -5.75
N GLU A 621 -21.07 9.48 -6.01
CA GLU A 621 -21.93 10.06 -4.97
C GLU A 621 -22.18 9.09 -3.81
N CYS A 622 -22.25 7.78 -4.07
CA CYS A 622 -22.43 6.73 -3.06
C CYS A 622 -21.37 6.75 -1.95
N PHE A 623 -20.17 7.28 -2.22
CA PHE A 623 -19.10 7.45 -1.23
C PHE A 623 -19.25 8.71 -0.35
N VAL A 624 -20.18 9.61 -0.70
CA VAL A 624 -20.40 10.92 -0.08
C VAL A 624 -21.77 11.03 0.62
N VAL A 625 -22.74 10.16 0.29
CA VAL A 625 -24.03 10.06 1.02
C VAL A 625 -23.87 9.55 2.47
N LYS A 626 -24.07 10.45 3.45
CA LYS A 626 -24.06 10.11 4.88
C LYS A 626 -25.17 9.10 5.20
N ARG A 627 -24.79 7.85 5.45
CA ARG A 627 -25.72 6.81 5.92
C ARG A 627 -25.97 6.99 7.42
N LYS A 628 -27.20 7.31 7.84
CA LYS A 628 -27.60 7.12 9.23
C LYS A 628 -27.59 5.62 9.50
N LEU A 629 -26.86 5.18 10.52
CA LEU A 629 -26.99 3.84 11.08
C LEU A 629 -28.43 3.69 11.58
N ASN A 630 -29.32 3.17 10.75
CA ASN A 630 -30.66 2.83 11.20
C ASN A 630 -30.52 1.70 12.22
N ARG A 631 -30.71 2.04 13.50
CA ARG A 631 -30.72 1.12 14.64
C ARG A 631 -32.03 0.31 14.73
N GLY A 632 -32.93 0.36 13.75
CA GLY A 632 -34.31 -0.08 13.96
C GLY A 632 -35.11 -0.61 12.75
N ALA A 633 -34.50 -0.96 11.63
CA ALA A 633 -35.21 -1.73 10.60
C ALA A 633 -34.63 -3.13 10.58
N GLY A 634 -35.48 -4.14 10.77
CA GLY A 634 -35.11 -5.56 10.85
C GLY A 634 -34.01 -5.90 9.85
N ARG A 635 -32.82 -6.19 10.39
CA ARG A 635 -31.71 -6.75 9.63
C ARG A 635 -32.13 -8.17 9.25
N HIS A 636 -32.76 -8.27 8.10
CA HIS A 636 -32.82 -9.50 7.36
C HIS A 636 -31.65 -9.41 6.38
N LEU A 637 -30.51 -10.03 6.71
CA LEU A 637 -29.85 -10.81 5.67
C LEU A 637 -30.88 -11.90 5.36
N PRO A 638 -31.51 -11.92 4.17
CA PRO A 638 -32.59 -12.86 3.95
C PRO A 638 -32.04 -14.28 3.86
N ILE A 639 -32.39 -15.06 4.87
CA ILE A 639 -32.99 -16.39 4.81
C ILE A 639 -32.52 -17.22 3.61
N PHE A 640 -31.55 -18.08 3.88
CA PHE A 640 -31.11 -19.11 2.95
C PHE A 640 -32.20 -20.17 2.79
N LYS A 641 -32.92 -20.12 1.68
CA LYS A 641 -33.47 -21.30 1.00
C LYS A 641 -33.05 -21.26 -0.47
N HIS A 642 -32.63 -22.42 -0.97
CA HIS A 642 -32.05 -22.67 -2.29
C HIS A 642 -32.59 -21.81 -3.45
N GLY A 643 -31.68 -21.26 -4.27
CA GLY A 643 -32.01 -20.86 -5.65
C GLY A 643 -31.18 -19.71 -6.23
N SER A 644 -31.09 -19.68 -7.56
CA SER A 644 -30.63 -18.54 -8.35
C SER A 644 -31.42 -17.26 -8.05
N ARG A 645 -32.68 -17.38 -7.60
CA ARG A 645 -33.55 -16.27 -7.14
C ARG A 645 -32.92 -15.42 -6.03
N VAL A 646 -32.39 -16.06 -4.99
CA VAL A 646 -31.81 -15.38 -3.81
C VAL A 646 -30.59 -14.55 -4.23
N GLY A 647 -29.79 -15.06 -5.17
CA GLY A 647 -28.64 -14.34 -5.69
C GLY A 647 -29.04 -12.99 -6.31
N VAL A 648 -30.07 -12.99 -7.16
CA VAL A 648 -30.55 -11.77 -7.83
C VAL A 648 -31.21 -10.79 -6.85
N GLU A 649 -32.05 -11.28 -5.95
CA GLU A 649 -32.68 -10.44 -4.91
C GLU A 649 -31.62 -9.75 -4.02
N MET A 650 -30.51 -10.45 -3.73
CA MET A 650 -29.39 -9.92 -2.96
C MET A 650 -28.52 -8.92 -3.69
N ILE A 651 -28.35 -9.08 -5.01
CA ILE A 651 -27.76 -8.02 -5.83
C ILE A 651 -28.64 -6.77 -5.73
N GLY A 652 -29.96 -6.89 -5.92
CA GLY A 652 -30.90 -5.77 -5.79
C GLY A 652 -30.86 -5.10 -4.41
N THR A 653 -30.84 -5.90 -3.34
CA THR A 653 -30.77 -5.40 -1.96
C THR A 653 -29.46 -4.67 -1.67
N MET A 654 -28.32 -5.19 -2.14
CA MET A 654 -27.03 -4.52 -1.99
C MET A 654 -27.01 -3.20 -2.78
N LEU A 655 -27.44 -3.22 -4.03
CA LEU A 655 -27.53 -2.02 -4.88
C LEU A 655 -28.41 -0.93 -4.24
N GLY A 656 -29.56 -1.30 -3.65
CA GLY A 656 -30.44 -0.38 -2.92
C GLY A 656 -29.78 0.28 -1.70
N ARG A 657 -28.73 -0.32 -1.12
CA ARG A 657 -27.98 0.27 0.01
C ARG A 657 -26.98 1.35 -0.42
N LEU A 658 -26.66 1.45 -1.73
CA LEU A 658 -25.72 2.47 -2.22
C LEU A 658 -26.23 3.89 -1.97
N TYR A 659 -27.54 4.10 -2.17
CA TYR A 659 -28.23 5.37 -1.98
C TYR A 659 -29.52 5.20 -1.17
N PRO A 660 -29.44 5.16 0.17
CA PRO A 660 -30.65 5.09 0.99
C PRO A 660 -31.54 6.33 0.72
N ALA A 661 -32.86 6.12 0.65
CA ALA A 661 -33.82 7.20 0.52
C ALA A 661 -33.61 8.24 1.64
N ALA A 662 -33.68 9.54 1.30
CA ALA A 662 -33.68 10.60 2.29
C ALA A 662 -34.92 10.42 3.18
N ALA A 663 -34.71 10.09 4.45
CA ALA A 663 -35.77 9.98 5.46
C ALA A 663 -36.15 11.37 5.97
#